data_AF-A0A6H9KYD1-F1
#
_entry.id   AF-A0A6H9KYD1-F1
#
_cell.length_a   1.000
_cell.length_b   1.000
_cell.length_c   1.000
_cell.angle_alpha   90.00
_cell.angle_beta   90.00
_cell.angle_gamma   90.00
#
_symmetry.space_group_name_H-M   'P 1'
#
loop_
_entity.id
_entity.type
_entity.pdbx_description
1 polymer ?
#
loop_
_entity_poly.entity_id
_entity_poly.type
_entity_poly.pdbx_seq_one_letter_code
_entity_poly.pdbx_strand_id
1 'polypeptide(L)'
;MENNKDLAKNETAAEKPEMETKKDSAKNETAAEKPKMETKKDSVKNETATEKPKVETSEVAAKDETATKQPKTQTNKDLVKIDTDIEKPSVVKENGKEVAVFKLGENKFYAVDNRCPHQGHPLSKGTTNGHILVCSYHNWKFDLRNGACLGKNGKDVPCYEILQKNEETFVNLGSSEEQKETKKANTFEFLKEGIGQKNQAQILSSVKNLLSLKTSVKEITEFAVKIVSKKATWGHNLASFVASVRLAENFTFAGKVETLTLGFMTIAESLVGVQDFNEVEKITPENFEQGKVDFFQACEDDDKTKARQLMLGVLEVEKDTSLLKDFVLEFATQHFYGYSHGLIYTIKAFETLDFIGWEKANLILPSLVTTLLNSSKDENTLYLDETTKLFESAELNLDEIWQKQEAEEKPFFSEEDNYIQILLEGNSKDVFEETLRLLENGVHFELLIDCHSLSAAERMIRFDLENENQLPSHSMLVVTHCLTHIQALRSTYRTTSSNILIRQLFYSAQMINYCKKFDLEENKSDYYKYDVIRRISSSELCNYLDRFYEEKRYVHAMEKVYQIGLENLNPNPFFRKIVSLIGKNSGNPHTLKTTLAIFSEYLALEDYENRYLLICALTKFIFTNQNKRKIFTSAQDVSKYLKLRTTY
;
A
#
# COMPACT_ATOMS: atom_id res chain seq x y z
N MET A 1 -16.18 39.36 -49.59
CA MET A 1 -17.22 38.61 -50.31
C MET A 1 -17.83 37.67 -49.28
N GLU A 2 -18.74 38.21 -48.48
CA GLU A 2 -20.19 38.20 -48.73
C GLU A 2 -20.83 36.83 -48.47
N ASN A 3 -21.73 36.87 -47.47
CA ASN A 3 -23.02 36.20 -47.43
C ASN A 3 -23.06 34.68 -47.22
N ASN A 4 -24.07 34.10 -46.56
CA ASN A 4 -25.09 34.50 -45.58
C ASN A 4 -25.96 33.23 -45.42
N LYS A 5 -26.76 33.18 -44.34
CA LYS A 5 -28.03 32.44 -44.20
C LYS A 5 -27.98 30.91 -44.01
N ASP A 6 -28.90 30.28 -43.29
CA ASP A 6 -29.86 30.59 -42.22
C ASP A 6 -30.77 29.35 -42.09
N LEU A 7 -31.41 29.18 -40.92
CA LEU A 7 -32.65 28.40 -40.66
C LEU A 7 -32.57 26.86 -40.68
N ALA A 8 -33.38 26.09 -39.95
CA ALA A 8 -34.21 26.25 -38.76
C ALA A 8 -34.81 24.86 -38.41
N LYS A 9 -35.01 24.62 -37.09
CA LYS A 9 -36.08 23.86 -36.40
C LYS A 9 -36.89 22.77 -37.14
N ASN A 10 -37.06 21.62 -36.48
CA ASN A 10 -38.40 21.16 -36.07
C ASN A 10 -38.37 20.10 -34.95
N GLU A 11 -39.25 20.30 -33.97
CA GLU A 11 -39.68 19.38 -32.91
C GLU A 11 -40.81 18.46 -33.38
N THR A 12 -41.09 17.41 -32.60
CA THR A 12 -42.34 16.62 -32.36
C THR A 12 -42.03 15.11 -32.37
N ALA A 13 -42.66 14.21 -31.63
CA ALA A 13 -43.48 14.19 -30.41
C ALA A 13 -43.60 12.70 -29.98
N ALA A 14 -44.10 12.48 -28.76
CA ALA A 14 -44.23 11.23 -28.01
C ALA A 14 -44.95 10.05 -28.68
N GLU A 15 -44.70 8.83 -28.17
CA GLU A 15 -45.76 7.85 -27.87
C GLU A 15 -45.30 6.76 -26.86
N LYS A 16 -46.09 6.58 -25.79
CA LYS A 16 -46.14 5.40 -24.90
C LYS A 16 -46.92 4.26 -25.60
N PRO A 17 -46.87 3.02 -25.08
CA PRO A 17 -48.11 2.53 -24.45
C PRO A 17 -47.93 1.73 -23.16
N GLU A 18 -49.01 1.66 -22.39
CA GLU A 18 -49.20 0.99 -21.11
C GLU A 18 -50.15 -0.23 -21.27
N MET A 19 -49.90 -1.26 -20.45
CA MET A 19 -50.82 -2.20 -19.76
C MET A 19 -51.89 -3.03 -20.51
N GLU A 20 -51.95 -4.33 -20.17
CA GLU A 20 -53.08 -5.00 -19.48
C GLU A 20 -52.65 -6.43 -19.05
N THR A 21 -52.53 -6.78 -17.76
CA THR A 21 -53.49 -7.22 -16.71
C THR A 21 -54.02 -8.67 -16.77
N LYS A 22 -54.16 -9.23 -15.54
CA LYS A 22 -54.99 -10.37 -15.06
C LYS A 22 -54.32 -11.75 -15.07
N LYS A 23 -54.48 -12.63 -14.07
CA LYS A 23 -55.19 -12.64 -12.77
C LYS A 23 -54.87 -13.98 -12.08
N ASP A 24 -55.04 -14.01 -10.75
CA ASP A 24 -55.60 -15.09 -9.89
C ASP A 24 -54.98 -16.51 -10.04
N SER A 25 -54.63 -17.29 -9.03
CA SER A 25 -55.12 -17.46 -7.65
C SER A 25 -54.32 -18.63 -7.04
N ALA A 26 -53.86 -18.52 -5.79
CA ALA A 26 -54.41 -19.22 -4.63
C ALA A 26 -53.82 -20.61 -4.31
N LYS A 27 -53.35 -20.67 -3.05
CA LYS A 27 -53.60 -21.72 -2.03
C LYS A 27 -52.72 -22.97 -1.99
N ASN A 28 -52.18 -23.14 -0.77
CA ASN A 28 -52.15 -24.36 0.06
C ASN A 28 -51.29 -25.52 -0.48
N GLU A 29 -50.64 -26.36 0.31
CA GLU A 29 -50.65 -26.62 1.75
C GLU A 29 -49.46 -27.58 2.02
N THR A 30 -48.84 -27.41 3.18
CA THR A 30 -48.37 -28.45 4.12
C THR A 30 -47.96 -29.85 3.63
N ALA A 31 -46.79 -30.30 4.10
CA ALA A 31 -46.58 -31.46 5.01
C ALA A 31 -45.14 -31.97 4.82
N ALA A 32 -44.25 -31.80 5.81
CA ALA A 32 -44.06 -32.68 6.96
C ALA A 32 -43.59 -34.09 6.56
N GLU A 33 -42.34 -34.44 6.90
CA GLU A 33 -42.04 -35.54 7.84
C GLU A 33 -40.54 -35.65 8.15
N LYS A 34 -40.23 -35.60 9.45
CA LYS A 34 -39.03 -36.22 10.05
C LYS A 34 -39.33 -37.71 10.28
N PRO A 35 -38.32 -38.58 10.35
CA PRO A 35 -37.86 -39.04 11.68
C PRO A 35 -36.31 -39.07 11.78
N LYS A 36 -35.72 -38.59 12.88
CA LYS A 36 -35.23 -39.36 14.06
C LYS A 36 -34.26 -40.49 13.68
N MET A 37 -32.94 -40.32 13.93
CA MET A 37 -32.24 -40.48 15.22
C MET A 37 -31.78 -41.94 15.39
N GLU A 38 -30.46 -42.19 15.35
CA GLU A 38 -29.81 -43.06 16.34
C GLU A 38 -28.28 -42.98 16.29
N THR A 39 -27.73 -42.80 17.48
CA THR A 39 -26.32 -42.78 17.88
C THR A 39 -25.76 -44.19 18.01
N LYS A 40 -24.48 -44.40 17.68
CA LYS A 40 -23.62 -45.38 18.38
C LYS A 40 -22.16 -44.92 18.40
N LYS A 41 -21.67 -44.71 19.62
CA LYS A 41 -20.24 -44.76 19.98
C LYS A 41 -19.81 -46.23 19.95
N ASP A 42 -18.58 -46.50 19.55
CA ASP A 42 -17.77 -47.52 20.21
C ASP A 42 -16.27 -47.21 20.06
N SER A 43 -15.57 -47.47 21.15
CA SER A 43 -14.15 -47.28 21.40
C SER A 43 -13.42 -48.62 21.36
N VAL A 44 -12.24 -48.71 20.75
CA VAL A 44 -11.28 -49.80 21.03
C VAL A 44 -9.84 -49.28 20.91
N LYS A 45 -9.04 -49.55 21.96
CA LYS A 45 -7.57 -49.47 22.02
C LYS A 45 -6.95 -50.75 21.47
N ASN A 46 -5.76 -50.67 20.85
CA ASN A 46 -4.64 -51.52 21.26
C ASN A 46 -3.29 -51.06 20.68
N GLU A 47 -2.27 -51.24 21.50
CA GLU A 47 -0.85 -50.94 21.30
C GLU A 47 -0.11 -52.09 20.58
N THR A 48 1.03 -51.79 19.95
CA THR A 48 2.29 -52.57 20.08
C THR A 48 3.49 -51.81 19.47
N ALA A 49 4.60 -51.78 20.21
CA ALA A 49 5.94 -51.26 19.86
C ALA A 49 6.67 -52.23 18.91
N THR A 50 7.75 -51.91 18.16
CA THR A 50 9.11 -51.39 18.44
C THR A 50 9.76 -51.09 17.05
N GLU A 51 10.72 -50.19 16.81
CA GLU A 51 12.14 -50.16 17.23
C GLU A 51 12.84 -48.94 16.57
N LYS A 52 13.85 -48.34 17.22
CA LYS A 52 14.69 -47.20 16.73
C LYS A 52 16.11 -47.67 16.39
N PRO A 53 16.86 -46.89 15.57
CA PRO A 53 18.23 -46.57 16.00
C PRO A 53 18.62 -45.08 15.94
N LYS A 54 19.47 -44.77 16.93
CA LYS A 54 20.39 -43.64 17.22
C LYS A 54 20.69 -42.58 16.14
N VAL A 55 20.70 -41.32 16.59
CA VAL A 55 21.78 -40.35 16.30
C VAL A 55 22.12 -39.59 17.58
N GLU A 56 23.43 -39.43 17.80
CA GLU A 56 24.11 -38.85 18.95
C GLU A 56 23.89 -37.34 19.08
N THR A 57 23.67 -36.86 20.30
CA THR A 57 23.80 -35.45 20.68
C THR A 57 24.88 -35.32 21.74
N SER A 58 25.97 -34.64 21.39
CA SER A 58 26.99 -34.17 22.34
C SER A 58 26.53 -32.86 22.97
N GLU A 59 26.40 -32.87 24.30
CA GLU A 59 26.19 -31.70 25.16
C GLU A 59 27.41 -30.77 25.16
N VAL A 60 27.18 -29.45 25.04
CA VAL A 60 27.94 -28.43 25.78
C VAL A 60 27.00 -27.27 26.18
N ALA A 61 26.61 -27.30 27.45
CA ALA A 61 26.31 -26.19 28.37
C ALA A 61 25.65 -24.90 27.80
N ALA A 62 24.31 -24.85 27.87
CA ALA A 62 23.60 -23.59 28.03
C ALA A 62 23.75 -23.12 29.49
N LYS A 63 24.48 -22.02 29.71
CA LYS A 63 24.36 -21.27 30.98
C LYS A 63 23.02 -20.55 30.97
N ASP A 64 22.12 -21.10 31.77
CA ASP A 64 20.88 -20.49 32.20
C ASP A 64 21.20 -19.28 33.09
N GLU A 65 21.24 -18.08 32.49
CA GLU A 65 21.08 -16.82 33.21
C GLU A 65 19.67 -16.30 32.96
N THR A 66 18.70 -16.99 33.55
CA THR A 66 17.40 -16.44 33.91
C THR A 66 17.57 -15.36 34.98
N ALA A 67 18.12 -14.21 34.57
CA ALA A 67 17.96 -12.98 35.32
C ALA A 67 16.57 -12.43 35.01
N THR A 68 15.57 -12.91 35.74
CA THR A 68 14.26 -12.27 35.86
C THR A 68 14.48 -10.83 36.33
N LYS A 69 14.54 -9.88 35.39
CA LYS A 69 14.54 -8.45 35.71
C LYS A 69 13.19 -8.15 36.36
N GLN A 70 13.15 -8.15 37.68
CA GLN A 70 12.05 -7.55 38.43
C GLN A 70 11.85 -6.11 37.92
N PRO A 71 10.60 -5.65 37.72
CA PRO A 71 10.33 -4.25 37.43
C PRO A 71 10.97 -3.42 38.54
N LYS A 72 11.74 -2.38 38.20
CA LYS A 72 12.22 -1.43 39.21
C LYS A 72 11.01 -0.86 39.93
N THR A 73 10.88 -1.16 41.22
CA THR A 73 9.83 -0.65 42.09
C THR A 73 9.91 0.88 42.14
N GLN A 74 8.81 1.51 41.77
CA GLN A 74 8.59 2.96 41.73
C GLN A 74 8.74 3.52 43.15
N THR A 75 9.81 4.27 43.40
CA THR A 75 10.03 4.86 44.73
C THR A 75 9.23 6.15 44.88
N ASN A 76 8.64 6.38 46.06
CA ASN A 76 7.85 7.57 46.41
C ASN A 76 8.61 8.92 46.25
N LYS A 77 9.92 8.89 45.94
CA LYS A 77 10.79 10.06 45.73
C LYS A 77 10.65 10.73 44.37
N ASP A 78 10.00 10.08 43.40
CA ASP A 78 9.84 10.61 42.04
C ASP A 78 8.49 11.33 41.83
N LEU A 79 7.57 11.25 42.80
CA LEU A 79 6.26 11.89 42.73
C LEU A 79 6.31 13.24 43.42
N VAL A 80 6.08 14.31 42.66
CA VAL A 80 6.01 15.66 43.20
C VAL A 80 4.59 16.16 43.11
N LYS A 81 3.99 16.46 44.27
CA LYS A 81 2.66 17.04 44.34
C LYS A 81 2.65 18.39 43.64
N ILE A 82 1.62 18.65 42.85
CA ILE A 82 1.44 19.93 42.15
C ILE A 82 0.21 20.67 42.67
N ASP A 83 0.28 21.99 42.55
CA ASP A 83 -0.89 22.84 42.70
C ASP A 83 -1.80 22.68 41.48
N THR A 84 -3.08 22.42 41.73
CA THR A 84 -4.11 22.22 40.70
C THR A 84 -4.91 23.50 40.42
N ASP A 85 -4.83 24.50 41.31
CA ASP A 85 -5.50 25.79 41.16
C ASP A 85 -4.58 26.83 40.49
N ILE A 86 -4.09 26.46 39.30
CA ILE A 86 -3.17 27.29 38.52
C ILE A 86 -3.89 27.93 37.32
N GLU A 87 -3.82 29.27 37.22
CA GLU A 87 -4.26 30.02 36.03
C GLU A 87 -3.13 30.19 34.99
N LYS A 88 -1.87 30.12 35.44
CA LYS A 88 -0.66 30.24 34.62
C LYS A 88 0.19 28.98 34.76
N PRO A 89 1.05 28.68 33.79
CA PRO A 89 1.94 27.53 33.90
C PRO A 89 2.77 27.59 35.18
N SER A 90 2.74 26.52 35.98
CA SER A 90 3.56 26.41 37.20
C SER A 90 4.87 25.69 36.88
N VAL A 91 5.91 25.90 37.70
CA VAL A 91 7.20 25.23 37.53
C VAL A 91 7.55 24.48 38.80
N VAL A 92 7.71 23.17 38.66
CA VAL A 92 8.20 22.27 39.70
C VAL A 92 9.72 22.13 39.56
N LYS A 93 10.46 22.24 40.67
CA LYS A 93 11.91 22.08 40.70
C LYS A 93 12.29 21.01 41.70
N GLU A 94 12.67 19.83 41.21
CA GLU A 94 13.01 18.68 42.05
C GLU A 94 13.99 17.77 41.32
N ASN A 95 14.88 17.09 42.05
CA ASN A 95 15.89 16.18 41.48
C ASN A 95 16.72 16.80 40.33
N GLY A 96 16.99 18.11 40.39
CA GLY A 96 17.74 18.86 39.36
C GLY A 96 16.97 19.09 38.05
N LYS A 97 15.69 18.72 37.99
CA LYS A 97 14.79 18.95 36.85
C LYS A 97 13.95 20.20 37.12
N GLU A 98 13.70 20.97 36.07
CA GLU A 98 12.70 22.05 36.08
C GLU A 98 11.57 21.62 35.15
N VAL A 99 10.37 21.40 35.68
CA VAL A 99 9.23 20.88 34.93
C VAL A 99 8.13 21.94 34.89
N ALA A 100 7.75 22.35 33.68
CA ALA A 100 6.63 23.24 33.45
C ALA A 100 5.32 22.45 33.37
N VAL A 101 4.33 22.84 34.17
CA VAL A 101 3.02 22.23 34.23
C VAL A 101 1.98 23.19 33.66
N PHE A 102 1.18 22.70 32.73
CA PHE A 102 0.16 23.43 32.00
C PHE A 102 -1.21 22.83 32.32
N LYS A 103 -2.21 23.68 32.59
CA LYS A 103 -3.61 23.29 32.77
C LYS A 103 -4.41 23.66 31.51
N LEU A 104 -5.04 22.69 30.86
CA LEU A 104 -5.84 22.91 29.65
C LEU A 104 -7.29 22.45 29.86
N GLY A 105 -8.16 23.37 30.26
CA GLY A 105 -9.54 23.06 30.67
C GLY A 105 -9.62 22.58 32.12
N GLU A 106 -10.77 22.02 32.50
CA GLU A 106 -10.99 21.55 33.87
C GLU A 106 -10.20 20.26 34.15
N ASN A 107 -9.35 20.30 35.18
CA ASN A 107 -8.60 19.17 35.73
C ASN A 107 -7.73 18.38 34.74
N LYS A 108 -7.33 18.97 33.61
CA LYS A 108 -6.39 18.36 32.65
C LYS A 108 -5.04 19.06 32.71
N PHE A 109 -4.03 18.33 33.18
CA PHE A 109 -2.68 18.84 33.36
C PHE A 109 -1.70 18.13 32.44
N TYR A 110 -0.69 18.88 31.97
CA TYR A 110 0.38 18.38 31.13
C TYR A 110 1.71 18.89 31.65
N ALA A 111 2.72 18.03 31.75
CA ALA A 111 4.02 18.39 32.27
C ALA A 111 5.12 18.12 31.24
N VAL A 112 5.96 19.12 30.99
CA VAL A 112 7.11 19.05 30.10
C VAL A 112 8.35 19.65 30.76
N ASP A 113 9.54 19.29 30.28
CA ASP A 113 10.76 19.94 30.72
C ASP A 113 10.65 21.45 30.46
N ASN A 114 10.97 22.26 31.46
CA ASN A 114 10.86 23.70 31.34
C ASN A 114 11.95 24.27 30.42
N ARG A 115 13.02 23.53 30.10
CA ARG A 115 14.07 24.01 29.20
C ARG A 115 13.71 23.66 27.76
N CYS A 116 13.45 24.68 26.95
CA CYS A 116 13.25 24.49 25.52
C CYS A 116 14.46 23.77 24.91
N PRO A 117 14.30 22.62 24.23
CA PRO A 117 15.42 21.81 23.75
C PRO A 117 16.20 22.46 22.60
N HIS A 118 15.73 23.61 22.09
CA HIS A 118 16.44 24.43 21.12
C HIS A 118 17.61 25.21 21.77
N GLN A 119 17.33 26.12 22.70
CA GLN A 119 18.34 26.99 23.35
C GLN A 119 18.07 27.24 24.85
N GLY A 120 17.31 26.35 25.50
CA GLY A 120 17.10 26.35 26.95
C GLY A 120 16.12 27.41 27.49
N HIS A 121 15.46 28.20 26.63
CA HIS A 121 14.51 29.22 27.09
C HIS A 121 13.34 28.59 27.88
N PRO A 122 12.89 29.19 29.00
CA PRO A 122 11.81 28.64 29.81
C PRO A 122 10.50 28.45 29.03
N LEU A 123 10.04 27.22 28.92
CA LEU A 123 8.80 26.85 28.24
C LEU A 123 7.56 27.28 29.03
N SER A 124 7.64 27.43 30.36
CA SER A 124 6.59 28.03 31.18
C SER A 124 6.27 29.49 30.80
N LYS A 125 7.17 30.17 30.06
CA LYS A 125 6.93 31.51 29.48
C LYS A 125 6.32 31.46 28.08
N GLY A 126 6.04 30.27 27.56
CA GLY A 126 5.40 30.07 26.27
C GLY A 126 3.89 30.32 26.31
N THR A 127 3.26 30.22 25.14
CA THR A 127 1.81 30.29 24.99
C THR A 127 1.25 28.98 24.45
N THR A 128 0.07 28.60 24.88
CA THR A 128 -0.60 27.36 24.42
C THR A 128 -1.77 27.68 23.51
N ASN A 129 -1.89 26.94 22.41
CA ASN A 129 -3.11 26.88 21.60
C ASN A 129 -3.55 25.40 21.53
N GLY A 130 -4.62 25.06 22.26
CA GLY A 130 -4.94 23.66 22.55
C GLY A 130 -3.76 22.97 23.21
N HIS A 131 -3.37 21.80 22.68
CA HIS A 131 -2.19 21.04 23.16
C HIS A 131 -0.85 21.55 22.61
N ILE A 132 -0.84 22.54 21.71
CA ILE A 132 0.39 23.05 21.11
C ILE A 132 0.97 24.19 21.95
N LEU A 133 2.11 23.93 22.57
CA LEU A 133 2.94 24.91 23.26
C LEU A 133 3.90 25.59 22.29
N VAL A 134 3.87 26.93 22.27
CA VAL A 134 4.77 27.79 21.49
C VAL A 134 5.79 28.42 22.44
N CYS A 135 7.07 28.10 22.24
CA CYS A 135 8.17 28.74 22.96
C CYS A 135 8.23 30.23 22.62
N SER A 136 8.22 31.11 23.62
CA SER A 136 8.18 32.57 23.45
C SER A 136 9.44 33.20 22.87
N TYR A 137 10.54 32.45 22.73
CA TYR A 137 11.78 32.99 22.18
C TYR A 137 11.85 32.85 20.66
N HIS A 138 11.77 31.62 20.14
CA HIS A 138 11.94 31.33 18.72
C HIS A 138 10.71 30.68 18.07
N ASN A 139 9.57 30.68 18.77
CA ASN A 139 8.29 30.14 18.29
C ASN A 139 8.32 28.66 17.91
N TRP A 140 9.24 27.90 18.51
CA TRP A 140 9.26 26.45 18.41
C TRP A 140 7.99 25.87 19.03
N LYS A 141 7.40 24.90 18.35
CA LYS A 141 6.10 24.34 18.72
C LYS A 141 6.27 22.90 19.21
N PHE A 142 5.64 22.59 20.33
CA PHE A 142 5.67 21.28 20.97
C PHE A 142 4.26 20.83 21.33
N ASP A 143 3.92 19.56 21.10
CA ASP A 143 2.68 19.01 21.65
C ASP A 143 2.89 18.61 23.12
N LEU A 144 2.03 19.10 24.01
CA LEU A 144 2.15 18.91 25.46
C LEU A 144 1.89 17.46 25.91
N ARG A 145 1.23 16.63 25.10
CA ARG A 145 0.86 15.25 25.46
C ARG A 145 2.01 14.26 25.30
N ASN A 146 2.91 14.54 24.36
CA ASN A 146 4.01 13.64 23.98
C ASN A 146 5.36 14.34 23.76
N GLY A 147 5.40 15.67 23.79
CA GLY A 147 6.60 16.49 23.68
C GLY A 147 7.11 16.63 22.25
N ALA A 148 6.37 16.11 21.26
CA ALA A 148 6.70 16.14 19.85
C ALA A 148 6.98 17.57 19.38
N CYS A 149 8.18 17.79 18.85
CA CYS A 149 8.48 19.04 18.17
C CYS A 149 7.93 19.01 16.75
N LEU A 150 7.12 20.01 16.41
CA LEU A 150 6.56 20.16 15.06
C LEU A 150 7.56 20.75 14.03
N GLY A 151 8.79 21.06 14.46
CA GLY A 151 9.86 21.52 13.56
C GLY A 151 10.58 20.34 12.91
N LYS A 152 10.83 20.41 11.58
CA LYS A 152 11.42 19.32 10.77
C LYS A 152 12.75 18.76 11.32
N ASN A 153 13.54 19.60 12.00
CA ASN A 153 14.82 19.22 12.63
C ASN A 153 14.81 19.44 14.15
N GLY A 154 13.61 19.49 14.74
CA GLY A 154 13.45 19.85 16.13
C GLY A 154 13.66 18.68 17.09
N LYS A 155 14.34 18.96 18.20
CA LYS A 155 14.42 18.05 19.33
C LYS A 155 13.11 18.09 20.11
N ASP A 156 12.58 16.94 20.47
CA ASP A 156 11.38 16.83 21.31
C ASP A 156 11.68 17.31 22.73
N VAL A 157 10.67 17.81 23.41
CA VAL A 157 10.77 18.15 24.83
C VAL A 157 10.43 16.91 25.68
N PRO A 158 11.17 16.59 26.74
CA PRO A 158 10.76 15.55 27.68
C PRO A 158 9.38 15.85 28.27
N CYS A 159 8.52 14.82 28.34
CA CYS A 159 7.23 14.88 29.01
C CYS A 159 7.28 14.07 30.29
N TYR A 160 6.48 14.50 31.25
CA TYR A 160 6.31 13.85 32.54
C TYR A 160 4.84 13.50 32.72
N GLU A 161 4.59 12.34 33.31
CA GLU A 161 3.24 11.85 33.56
C GLU A 161 2.60 12.59 34.73
N ILE A 162 1.31 12.85 34.58
CA ILE A 162 0.45 13.35 35.65
C ILE A 162 -0.32 12.18 36.23
N LEU A 163 -0.20 11.99 37.55
CA LEU A 163 -0.92 10.97 38.30
C LEU A 163 -1.90 11.65 39.25
N GLN A 164 -3.14 11.15 39.28
CA GLN A 164 -4.14 11.59 40.25
C GLN A 164 -4.35 10.49 41.29
N LYS A 165 -4.15 10.81 42.57
CA LYS A 165 -4.29 9.88 43.70
C LYS A 165 -4.98 10.60 44.85
N ASN A 166 -6.10 10.05 45.32
CA ASN A 166 -6.83 10.56 46.50
C ASN A 166 -7.07 12.08 46.45
N GLU A 167 -7.64 12.59 45.34
CA GLU A 167 -7.91 14.02 45.07
C GLU A 167 -6.65 14.91 44.90
N GLU A 168 -5.45 14.37 45.09
CA GLU A 168 -4.19 15.07 44.86
C GLU A 168 -3.62 14.73 43.47
N THR A 169 -2.95 15.70 42.87
CA THR A 169 -2.30 15.54 41.56
C THR A 169 -0.78 15.61 41.72
N PHE A 170 -0.08 14.71 41.04
CA PHE A 170 1.37 14.56 41.11
C PHE A 170 1.98 14.56 39.70
N VAL A 171 3.16 15.14 39.57
CA VAL A 171 4.07 14.92 38.44
C VAL A 171 5.01 13.78 38.79
N ASN A 172 5.10 12.78 37.92
CA ASN A 172 6.04 11.67 38.05
C ASN A 172 7.34 12.00 37.29
N LEU A 173 8.42 12.28 38.03
CA LEU A 173 9.74 12.63 37.51
C LEU A 173 10.61 11.43 37.17
N GLY A 174 10.15 10.22 37.50
CA GLY A 174 10.83 8.97 37.17
C GLY A 174 10.76 8.66 35.67
N SER A 175 11.29 7.49 35.31
CA SER A 175 11.02 6.85 34.02
C SER A 175 10.41 5.48 34.31
N SER A 176 9.11 5.32 34.16
CA SER A 176 8.42 4.02 34.30
C SER A 176 8.00 3.47 32.93
N GLU A 177 7.67 2.18 32.88
CA GLU A 177 7.10 1.59 31.67
C GLU A 177 5.69 2.12 31.38
N GLU A 178 4.92 2.36 32.44
CA GLU A 178 3.59 3.00 32.40
C GLU A 178 3.64 4.38 31.72
N GLN A 179 4.65 5.20 32.04
CA GLN A 179 4.85 6.49 31.40
C GLN A 179 5.13 6.38 29.89
N LYS A 180 5.90 5.37 29.47
CA LYS A 180 6.17 5.15 28.05
C LYS A 180 4.90 4.74 27.32
N GLU A 181 4.07 3.89 27.92
CA GLU A 181 2.81 3.45 27.33
C GLU A 181 1.81 4.61 27.23
N THR A 182 1.69 5.43 28.27
CA THR A 182 0.89 6.67 28.22
C THR A 182 1.37 7.61 27.12
N LYS A 183 2.69 7.82 27.01
CA LYS A 183 3.28 8.64 25.94
C LYS A 183 3.00 8.06 24.56
N LYS A 184 3.09 6.74 24.41
CA LYS A 184 2.80 6.03 23.15
C LYS A 184 1.33 6.19 22.76
N ALA A 185 0.39 5.97 23.69
CA ALA A 185 -1.04 6.19 23.47
C ALA A 185 -1.35 7.64 23.05
N ASN A 186 -0.79 8.62 23.75
CA ASN A 186 -0.89 10.04 23.39
C ASN A 186 -0.31 10.34 21.99
N THR A 187 0.76 9.64 21.60
CA THR A 187 1.36 9.78 20.28
C THR A 187 0.49 9.20 19.17
N PHE A 188 -0.25 8.12 19.42
CA PHE A 188 -1.25 7.62 18.48
C PHE A 188 -2.42 8.59 18.29
N GLU A 189 -2.94 9.19 19.36
CA GLU A 189 -3.98 10.23 19.23
C GLU A 189 -3.46 11.47 18.47
N PHE A 190 -2.21 11.87 18.74
CA PHE A 190 -1.57 12.94 17.97
C PHE A 190 -1.39 12.59 16.49
N LEU A 191 -1.07 11.33 16.17
CA LEU A 191 -1.01 10.84 14.79
C LEU A 191 -2.38 10.90 14.12
N LYS A 192 -3.43 10.45 14.81
CA LYS A 192 -4.83 10.47 14.31
C LYS A 192 -5.27 11.87 13.92
N GLU A 193 -5.03 12.85 14.79
CA GLU A 193 -5.31 14.26 14.51
C GLU A 193 -4.50 14.77 13.31
N GLY A 194 -3.21 14.41 13.23
CA GLY A 194 -2.35 14.78 12.11
C GLY A 194 -2.84 14.24 10.79
N ILE A 195 -3.29 12.98 10.77
CA ILE A 195 -3.93 12.35 9.62
C ILE A 195 -5.21 13.12 9.23
N GLY A 196 -6.10 13.38 10.20
CA GLY A 196 -7.36 14.10 9.95
C GLY A 196 -7.16 15.52 9.41
N GLN A 197 -6.09 16.20 9.84
CA GLN A 197 -5.76 17.57 9.41
C GLN A 197 -4.81 17.63 8.21
N LYS A 198 -4.36 16.50 7.67
CA LYS A 198 -3.29 16.42 6.65
C LYS A 198 -2.01 17.16 7.07
N ASN A 199 -1.70 17.16 8.36
CA ASN A 199 -0.56 17.86 8.90
C ASN A 199 0.70 16.96 8.83
N GLN A 200 1.49 17.15 7.77
CA GLN A 200 2.71 16.36 7.53
C GLN A 200 3.71 16.43 8.69
N ALA A 201 3.89 17.60 9.30
CA ALA A 201 4.84 17.78 10.40
C ALA A 201 4.42 16.99 11.65
N GLN A 202 3.12 16.99 11.94
CA GLN A 202 2.53 16.23 13.04
C GLN A 202 2.61 14.72 12.80
N ILE A 203 2.30 14.26 11.58
CA ILE A 203 2.46 12.86 11.19
C ILE A 203 3.93 12.44 11.34
N LEU A 204 4.86 13.23 10.79
CA LEU A 204 6.29 12.94 10.86
C LEU A 204 6.78 12.81 12.30
N SER A 205 6.43 13.78 13.15
CA SER A 205 6.86 13.73 14.54
C SER A 205 6.21 12.56 15.30
N SER A 206 4.97 12.20 14.97
CA SER A 206 4.30 11.06 15.60
C SER A 206 4.98 9.74 15.23
N VAL A 207 5.25 9.52 13.93
CA VAL A 207 5.97 8.33 13.43
C VAL A 207 7.36 8.23 14.06
N LYS A 208 8.13 9.33 14.09
CA LYS A 208 9.44 9.41 14.75
C LYS A 208 9.36 9.00 16.22
N ASN A 209 8.37 9.52 16.94
CA ASN A 209 8.21 9.27 18.38
C ASN A 209 7.80 7.82 18.66
N LEU A 210 6.84 7.27 17.90
CA LEU A 210 6.43 5.86 18.03
C LEU A 210 7.62 4.93 17.78
N LEU A 211 8.37 5.12 16.71
CA LEU A 211 9.56 4.30 16.43
C LEU A 211 10.64 4.45 17.52
N SER A 212 10.82 5.65 18.08
CA SER A 212 11.76 5.90 19.18
C SER A 212 11.34 5.20 20.47
N LEU A 213 10.03 5.09 20.71
CA LEU A 213 9.41 4.34 21.81
C LEU A 213 9.39 2.82 21.57
N LYS A 214 10.04 2.34 20.50
CA LYS A 214 10.09 0.92 20.11
C LYS A 214 8.74 0.33 19.73
N THR A 215 7.75 1.17 19.41
CA THR A 215 6.52 0.73 18.75
C THR A 215 6.86 0.06 17.42
N SER A 216 6.37 -1.15 17.21
CA SER A 216 6.65 -1.91 15.99
C SER A 216 5.95 -1.28 14.77
N VAL A 217 6.54 -1.46 13.58
CA VAL A 217 5.90 -1.03 12.32
C VAL A 217 4.55 -1.75 12.12
N LYS A 218 4.44 -3.01 12.57
CA LYS A 218 3.19 -3.77 12.59
C LYS A 218 2.11 -3.05 13.38
N GLU A 219 2.39 -2.63 14.61
CA GLU A 219 1.42 -1.92 15.46
C GLU A 219 1.00 -0.56 14.86
N ILE A 220 1.96 0.17 14.27
CA ILE A 220 1.69 1.43 13.53
C ILE A 220 0.77 1.16 12.33
N THR A 221 0.97 0.05 11.63
CA THR A 221 0.17 -0.37 10.47
C THR A 221 -1.24 -0.80 10.89
N GLU A 222 -1.38 -1.54 11.99
CA GLU A 222 -2.68 -1.90 12.55
C GLU A 222 -3.51 -0.67 12.94
N PHE A 223 -2.86 0.34 13.52
CA PHE A 223 -3.50 1.60 13.83
C PHE A 223 -4.02 2.31 12.58
N ALA A 224 -3.19 2.35 11.52
CA ALA A 224 -3.56 2.92 10.23
C ALA A 224 -4.78 2.21 9.63
N VAL A 225 -4.77 0.87 9.59
CA VAL A 225 -5.88 0.03 9.09
C VAL A 225 -7.17 0.29 9.86
N LYS A 226 -7.12 0.39 11.20
CA LYS A 226 -8.30 0.69 12.03
C LYS A 226 -8.92 2.05 11.74
N ILE A 227 -8.12 3.04 11.35
CA ILE A 227 -8.62 4.37 10.98
C ILE A 227 -9.34 4.31 9.64
N VAL A 228 -8.70 3.70 8.63
CA VAL A 228 -9.21 3.68 7.26
C VAL A 228 -10.40 2.74 7.08
N SER A 229 -10.44 1.60 7.78
CA SER A 229 -11.51 0.60 7.64
C SER A 229 -12.90 1.15 7.96
N LYS A 230 -12.98 2.25 8.72
CA LYS A 230 -14.24 2.92 9.09
C LYS A 230 -14.66 4.00 8.10
N LYS A 231 -13.77 4.44 7.23
CA LYS A 231 -13.89 5.74 6.53
C LYS A 231 -13.47 5.73 5.07
N ALA A 232 -12.75 4.73 4.57
CA ALA A 232 -12.25 4.70 3.20
C ALA A 232 -12.41 3.30 2.57
N THR A 233 -12.62 3.26 1.25
CA THR A 233 -12.50 2.02 0.47
C THR A 233 -11.03 1.62 0.36
N TRP A 234 -10.78 0.31 0.25
CA TRP A 234 -9.45 -0.20 0.00
C TRP A 234 -9.06 -0.04 -1.47
N GLY A 235 -8.28 1.00 -1.78
CA GLY A 235 -7.83 1.26 -3.13
C GLY A 235 -6.43 1.89 -3.19
N HIS A 236 -6.25 2.79 -4.15
CA HIS A 236 -4.96 3.39 -4.50
C HIS A 236 -4.13 3.89 -3.31
N ASN A 237 -4.74 4.68 -2.43
CA ASN A 237 -4.05 5.32 -1.31
C ASN A 237 -3.59 4.32 -0.24
N LEU A 238 -4.41 3.31 0.06
CA LEU A 238 -4.07 2.26 1.02
C LEU A 238 -2.99 1.34 0.44
N ALA A 239 -3.11 0.94 -0.84
CA ALA A 239 -2.05 0.21 -1.53
C ALA A 239 -0.71 0.97 -1.52
N SER A 240 -0.74 2.30 -1.61
CA SER A 240 0.46 3.15 -1.51
C SER A 240 1.01 3.21 -0.08
N PHE A 241 0.14 3.20 0.93
CA PHE A 241 0.57 3.08 2.33
C PHE A 241 1.25 1.73 2.58
N VAL A 242 0.69 0.62 2.09
CA VAL A 242 1.30 -0.71 2.19
C VAL A 242 2.67 -0.72 1.51
N ALA A 243 2.78 -0.09 0.34
CA ALA A 243 4.06 0.05 -0.34
C ALA A 243 5.10 0.80 0.52
N SER A 244 4.66 1.85 1.24
CA SER A 244 5.51 2.56 2.18
C SER A 244 5.99 1.69 3.35
N VAL A 245 5.12 0.83 3.89
CA VAL A 245 5.44 -0.09 4.99
C VAL A 245 6.50 -1.10 4.56
N ARG A 246 6.32 -1.72 3.40
CA ARG A 246 7.28 -2.69 2.82
C ARG A 246 8.64 -2.05 2.51
N LEU A 247 8.64 -0.86 1.93
CA LEU A 247 9.88 -0.13 1.64
C LEU A 247 10.62 0.26 2.93
N ALA A 248 9.87 0.69 3.95
CA ALA A 248 10.42 1.13 5.24
C ALA A 248 11.28 0.06 5.95
N GLU A 249 11.02 -1.23 5.74
CA GLU A 249 11.82 -2.33 6.32
C GLU A 249 13.28 -2.33 5.86
N ASN A 250 13.55 -1.77 4.67
CA ASN A 250 14.88 -1.77 4.04
C ASN A 250 15.71 -0.52 4.40
N PHE A 251 15.16 0.40 5.20
CA PHE A 251 15.75 1.71 5.45
C PHE A 251 16.25 1.90 6.88
N THR A 252 17.19 2.84 7.03
CA THR A 252 17.63 3.35 8.34
C THR A 252 16.45 3.99 9.09
N PHE A 253 16.64 4.26 10.38
CA PHE A 253 15.64 4.94 11.19
C PHE A 253 15.08 6.22 10.52
N ALA A 254 15.96 7.09 10.00
CA ALA A 254 15.54 8.30 9.31
C ALA A 254 14.71 8.01 8.04
N GLY A 255 15.17 7.11 7.17
CA GLY A 255 14.43 6.74 5.96
C GLY A 255 13.10 6.04 6.26
N LYS A 256 13.04 5.25 7.33
CA LYS A 256 11.83 4.62 7.84
C LYS A 256 10.80 5.66 8.30
N VAL A 257 11.23 6.70 9.03
CA VAL A 257 10.37 7.84 9.42
C VAL A 257 9.83 8.55 8.18
N GLU A 258 10.68 8.91 7.23
CA GLU A 258 10.26 9.63 6.00
C GLU A 258 9.27 8.82 5.17
N THR A 259 9.54 7.53 4.98
CA THR A 259 8.73 6.64 4.14
C THR A 259 7.35 6.41 4.76
N LEU A 260 7.29 6.06 6.04
CA LEU A 260 6.02 5.88 6.75
C LEU A 260 5.23 7.19 6.83
N THR A 261 5.90 8.33 7.02
CA THR A 261 5.24 9.65 6.96
C THR A 261 4.55 9.85 5.62
N LEU A 262 5.24 9.56 4.51
CA LEU A 262 4.64 9.67 3.18
C LEU A 262 3.46 8.73 3.01
N GLY A 263 3.55 7.49 3.50
CA GLY A 263 2.41 6.56 3.53
C GLY A 263 1.21 7.09 4.32
N PHE A 264 1.43 7.67 5.50
CA PHE A 264 0.34 8.27 6.27
C PHE A 264 -0.28 9.50 5.58
N MET A 265 0.49 10.23 4.77
CA MET A 265 -0.06 11.29 3.93
C MET A 265 -1.04 10.74 2.88
N THR A 266 -0.76 9.57 2.28
CA THR A 266 -1.69 8.94 1.33
C THR A 266 -3.00 8.54 2.02
N ILE A 267 -2.91 8.03 3.25
CA ILE A 267 -4.09 7.75 4.09
C ILE A 267 -4.87 9.03 4.37
N ALA A 268 -4.19 10.10 4.81
CA ALA A 268 -4.82 11.39 5.09
C ALA A 268 -5.55 11.95 3.85
N GLU A 269 -5.01 11.70 2.66
CA GLU A 269 -5.66 12.05 1.39
C GLU A 269 -6.93 11.24 1.12
N SER A 270 -6.96 9.94 1.42
CA SER A 270 -8.16 9.11 1.21
C SER A 270 -9.32 9.45 2.13
N LEU A 271 -9.08 10.12 3.26
CA LEU A 271 -10.11 10.40 4.25
C LEU A 271 -10.87 11.71 4.01
N VAL A 272 -10.46 12.52 3.03
CA VAL A 272 -11.09 13.83 2.81
C VAL A 272 -12.41 13.72 2.08
N GLY A 273 -13.44 14.29 2.70
CA GLY A 273 -14.78 14.32 2.15
C GLY A 273 -15.50 12.97 2.21
N VAL A 274 -14.91 11.96 2.85
CA VAL A 274 -15.52 10.64 2.97
C VAL A 274 -16.30 10.56 4.27
N GLN A 275 -17.56 10.16 4.15
CA GLN A 275 -18.40 9.85 5.30
C GLN A 275 -18.00 8.48 5.88
N ASP A 276 -18.33 8.25 7.14
CA ASP A 276 -18.13 6.92 7.72
C ASP A 276 -18.88 5.89 6.88
N PHE A 277 -18.25 4.74 6.62
CA PHE A 277 -18.98 3.63 6.03
C PHE A 277 -20.05 3.22 7.03
N ASN A 278 -21.32 3.21 6.60
CA ASN A 278 -22.37 2.58 7.40
C ASN A 278 -21.90 1.15 7.72
N GLU A 279 -21.89 0.81 9.01
CA GLU A 279 -21.72 -0.59 9.42
C GLU A 279 -22.82 -1.39 8.72
N VAL A 280 -22.41 -2.36 7.91
CA VAL A 280 -23.34 -3.23 7.20
C VAL A 280 -23.52 -4.49 8.02
N GLU A 281 -24.77 -4.91 8.23
CA GLU A 281 -25.07 -6.16 8.94
C GLU A 281 -24.55 -7.35 8.13
N LYS A 282 -23.86 -8.30 8.75
CA LYS A 282 -23.37 -9.49 8.05
C LYS A 282 -24.53 -10.38 7.59
N ILE A 283 -24.37 -11.03 6.43
CA ILE A 283 -25.23 -12.12 5.98
C ILE A 283 -24.37 -13.38 6.04
N THR A 284 -24.62 -14.26 7.01
CA THR A 284 -23.84 -15.50 7.20
C THR A 284 -24.40 -16.60 6.30
N PRO A 285 -23.63 -17.11 5.33
CA PRO A 285 -24.06 -18.22 4.46
C PRO A 285 -24.06 -19.55 5.24
N GLU A 286 -24.72 -20.58 4.69
CA GLU A 286 -24.75 -21.92 5.29
C GLU A 286 -23.36 -22.58 5.35
N ASN A 287 -22.58 -22.41 4.28
CA ASN A 287 -21.22 -22.92 4.15
C ASN A 287 -20.41 -22.02 3.20
N PHE A 288 -19.10 -22.29 3.10
CA PHE A 288 -18.17 -21.49 2.30
C PHE A 288 -18.57 -21.46 0.81
N GLU A 289 -18.87 -22.61 0.21
CA GLU A 289 -19.23 -22.71 -1.22
C GLU A 289 -20.51 -21.93 -1.56
N GLN A 290 -21.55 -22.02 -0.73
CA GLN A 290 -22.75 -21.22 -0.91
C GLN A 290 -22.44 -19.73 -0.77
N GLY A 291 -21.59 -19.36 0.21
CA GLY A 291 -21.13 -17.99 0.39
C GLY A 291 -20.39 -17.43 -0.81
N LYS A 292 -19.55 -18.25 -1.48
CA LYS A 292 -18.90 -17.87 -2.74
C LYS A 292 -19.95 -17.57 -3.80
N VAL A 293 -20.85 -18.52 -4.09
CA VAL A 293 -21.89 -18.38 -5.13
C VAL A 293 -22.75 -17.13 -4.90
N ASP A 294 -23.23 -16.93 -3.67
CA ASP A 294 -24.06 -15.79 -3.32
C ASP A 294 -23.30 -14.47 -3.47
N PHE A 295 -22.01 -14.45 -3.10
CA PHE A 295 -21.14 -13.28 -3.26
C PHE A 295 -20.95 -12.94 -4.73
N PHE A 296 -20.57 -13.90 -5.57
CA PHE A 296 -20.42 -13.70 -7.01
C PHE A 296 -21.72 -13.19 -7.64
N GLN A 297 -22.87 -13.78 -7.28
CA GLN A 297 -24.16 -13.30 -7.79
C GLN A 297 -24.44 -11.86 -7.34
N ALA A 298 -24.21 -11.51 -6.08
CA ALA A 298 -24.38 -10.13 -5.60
C ALA A 298 -23.44 -9.15 -6.32
N CYS A 299 -22.26 -9.60 -6.71
CA CYS A 299 -21.32 -8.83 -7.51
C CYS A 299 -21.82 -8.58 -8.94
N GLU A 300 -22.33 -9.61 -9.61
CA GLU A 300 -22.97 -9.51 -10.94
C GLU A 300 -24.20 -8.59 -10.92
N ASP A 301 -24.98 -8.64 -9.84
CA ASP A 301 -26.15 -7.78 -9.62
C ASP A 301 -25.79 -6.31 -9.30
N ASP A 302 -24.50 -5.97 -9.19
CA ASP A 302 -23.97 -4.67 -8.70
C ASP A 302 -24.43 -4.28 -7.29
N ASP A 303 -24.84 -5.25 -6.46
CA ASP A 303 -25.26 -4.99 -5.09
C ASP A 303 -24.05 -4.93 -4.15
N LYS A 304 -23.39 -3.77 -4.17
CA LYS A 304 -22.22 -3.47 -3.34
C LYS A 304 -22.48 -3.65 -1.84
N THR A 305 -23.72 -3.45 -1.38
CA THR A 305 -24.06 -3.62 0.03
C THR A 305 -24.09 -5.10 0.35
N LYS A 306 -24.91 -5.87 -0.37
CA LYS A 306 -25.04 -7.32 -0.17
C LYS A 306 -23.72 -8.06 -0.34
N ALA A 307 -22.92 -7.71 -1.35
CA ALA A 307 -21.58 -8.30 -1.55
C ALA A 307 -20.66 -8.07 -0.33
N ARG A 308 -20.71 -6.89 0.31
CA ARG A 308 -19.94 -6.62 1.54
C ARG A 308 -20.47 -7.39 2.74
N GLN A 309 -21.79 -7.52 2.87
CA GLN A 309 -22.43 -8.30 3.93
C GLN A 309 -22.09 -9.79 3.83
N LEU A 310 -22.08 -10.33 2.62
CA LEU A 310 -21.70 -11.71 2.31
C LEU A 310 -20.20 -11.93 2.53
N MET A 311 -19.33 -11.01 2.13
CA MET A 311 -17.90 -11.09 2.43
C MET A 311 -17.64 -11.19 3.95
N LEU A 312 -18.36 -10.41 4.77
CA LEU A 312 -18.29 -10.53 6.23
C LEU A 312 -18.76 -11.91 6.74
N GLY A 313 -19.83 -12.47 6.14
CA GLY A 313 -20.33 -13.80 6.47
C GLY A 313 -19.39 -14.94 6.05
N VAL A 314 -18.80 -14.84 4.86
CA VAL A 314 -17.78 -15.79 4.35
C VAL A 314 -16.60 -15.85 5.32
N LEU A 315 -16.11 -14.69 5.79
CA LEU A 315 -15.04 -14.62 6.78
C LEU A 315 -15.43 -15.17 8.16
N GLU A 316 -16.71 -15.36 8.44
CA GLU A 316 -17.17 -16.00 9.66
C GLU A 316 -17.11 -17.53 9.55
N VAL A 317 -17.57 -18.08 8.43
CA VAL A 317 -17.69 -19.52 8.22
C VAL A 317 -16.38 -20.18 7.80
N GLU A 318 -15.49 -19.46 7.11
CA GLU A 318 -14.20 -19.95 6.67
C GLU A 318 -13.05 -19.22 7.39
N LYS A 319 -12.05 -19.98 7.85
CA LYS A 319 -10.86 -19.50 8.57
C LYS A 319 -9.54 -19.91 7.90
N ASP A 320 -9.59 -20.87 6.98
CA ASP A 320 -8.44 -21.25 6.17
C ASP A 320 -8.05 -20.07 5.28
N THR A 321 -6.85 -19.56 5.53
CA THR A 321 -6.33 -18.39 4.84
C THR A 321 -6.06 -18.66 3.36
N SER A 322 -5.67 -19.88 2.99
CA SER A 322 -5.42 -20.26 1.61
C SER A 322 -6.72 -20.27 0.82
N LEU A 323 -7.78 -20.89 1.35
CA LEU A 323 -9.10 -20.90 0.72
C LEU A 323 -9.68 -19.49 0.55
N LEU A 324 -9.52 -18.63 1.56
CA LEU A 324 -9.95 -17.23 1.49
C LEU A 324 -9.16 -16.43 0.44
N LYS A 325 -7.84 -16.65 0.34
CA LYS A 325 -7.01 -16.03 -0.70
C LYS A 325 -7.48 -16.45 -2.08
N ASP A 326 -7.65 -17.75 -2.30
CA ASP A 326 -8.10 -18.30 -3.58
C ASP A 326 -9.47 -17.76 -3.98
N PHE A 327 -10.43 -17.70 -3.05
CA PHE A 327 -11.75 -17.12 -3.30
C PHE A 327 -11.69 -15.65 -3.75
N VAL A 328 -10.94 -14.80 -3.05
CA VAL A 328 -10.85 -13.37 -3.40
C VAL A 328 -10.07 -13.19 -4.70
N LEU A 329 -9.03 -14.00 -4.96
CA LEU A 329 -8.28 -13.98 -6.22
C LEU A 329 -9.13 -14.43 -7.40
N GLU A 330 -9.96 -15.46 -7.20
CA GLU A 330 -10.90 -15.94 -8.21
C GLU A 330 -11.73 -14.78 -8.75
N PHE A 331 -12.32 -13.97 -7.86
CA PHE A 331 -13.05 -12.78 -8.26
C PHE A 331 -12.16 -11.67 -8.84
N ALA A 332 -11.04 -11.35 -8.19
CA ALA A 332 -10.17 -10.25 -8.59
C ALA A 332 -9.56 -10.42 -9.99
N THR A 333 -9.58 -11.62 -10.54
CA THR A 333 -8.96 -11.97 -11.83
C THR A 333 -9.95 -12.41 -12.90
N GLN A 334 -11.26 -12.44 -12.60
CA GLN A 334 -12.32 -12.76 -13.57
C GLN A 334 -12.47 -11.72 -14.68
N HIS A 335 -12.16 -10.45 -14.40
CA HIS A 335 -12.33 -9.36 -15.35
C HIS A 335 -10.98 -8.73 -15.75
N PHE A 336 -10.86 -8.34 -17.03
CA PHE A 336 -9.67 -7.71 -17.61
C PHE A 336 -9.70 -6.18 -17.56
N TYR A 337 -10.58 -5.58 -16.75
CA TYR A 337 -10.78 -4.13 -16.71
C TYR A 337 -10.06 -3.45 -15.53
N GLY A 338 -9.92 -2.12 -15.61
CA GLY A 338 -9.53 -1.29 -14.45
C GLY A 338 -8.03 -1.22 -14.16
N TYR A 339 -7.18 -1.24 -15.18
CA TYR A 339 -5.70 -1.14 -15.04
C TYR A 339 -5.12 -2.16 -14.04
N SER A 340 -5.74 -3.34 -13.96
CA SER A 340 -5.46 -4.40 -12.98
C SER A 340 -5.51 -3.96 -11.51
N HIS A 341 -6.30 -2.92 -11.19
CA HIS A 341 -6.56 -2.53 -9.81
C HIS A 341 -7.14 -3.67 -8.99
N GLY A 342 -7.92 -4.56 -9.62
CA GLY A 342 -8.41 -5.79 -9.02
C GLY A 342 -7.30 -6.62 -8.38
N LEU A 343 -6.35 -7.09 -9.19
CA LEU A 343 -5.22 -7.90 -8.71
C LEU A 343 -4.28 -7.11 -7.80
N ILE A 344 -3.89 -5.90 -8.21
CA ILE A 344 -2.91 -5.07 -7.48
C ILE A 344 -3.38 -4.81 -6.05
N TYR A 345 -4.63 -4.37 -5.87
CA TYR A 345 -5.14 -4.02 -4.55
C TYR A 345 -5.49 -5.24 -3.69
N THR A 346 -5.88 -6.35 -4.31
CA THR A 346 -6.03 -7.65 -3.63
C THR A 346 -4.71 -8.11 -3.03
N ILE A 347 -3.63 -8.08 -3.80
CA ILE A 347 -2.31 -8.46 -3.30
C ILE A 347 -1.82 -7.51 -2.20
N LYS A 348 -2.09 -6.20 -2.30
CA LYS A 348 -1.77 -5.29 -1.18
C LYS A 348 -2.62 -5.53 0.06
N ALA A 349 -3.87 -5.97 -0.10
CA ALA A 349 -4.70 -6.39 1.04
C ALA A 349 -4.09 -7.64 1.71
N PHE A 350 -3.69 -8.64 0.92
CA PHE A 350 -3.06 -9.85 1.45
C PHE A 350 -1.71 -9.57 2.10
N GLU A 351 -0.83 -8.78 1.47
CA GLU A 351 0.44 -8.36 2.06
C GLU A 351 0.22 -7.68 3.42
N THR A 352 -0.86 -6.92 3.55
CA THR A 352 -1.23 -6.28 4.83
C THR A 352 -1.68 -7.32 5.83
N LEU A 353 -2.58 -8.23 5.47
CA LEU A 353 -3.11 -9.28 6.35
C LEU A 353 -2.04 -10.28 6.78
N ASP A 354 -1.13 -10.66 5.87
CA ASP A 354 0.03 -11.49 6.19
C ASP A 354 0.96 -10.79 7.20
N PHE A 355 1.05 -9.46 7.16
CA PHE A 355 1.86 -8.67 8.08
C PHE A 355 1.19 -8.43 9.45
N ILE A 356 -0.08 -8.01 9.45
CA ILE A 356 -0.79 -7.63 10.69
C ILE A 356 -1.59 -8.78 11.31
N GLY A 357 -1.87 -9.84 10.58
CA GLY A 357 -2.68 -10.99 11.00
C GLY A 357 -4.04 -11.06 10.29
N TRP A 358 -4.40 -12.27 9.83
CA TRP A 358 -5.64 -12.57 9.10
C TRP A 358 -6.90 -12.49 9.97
N GLU A 359 -6.77 -12.49 11.30
CA GLU A 359 -7.88 -12.20 12.21
C GLU A 359 -8.48 -10.80 12.01
N LYS A 360 -7.78 -9.93 11.27
CA LYS A 360 -8.21 -8.57 10.90
C LYS A 360 -8.82 -8.48 9.51
N ALA A 361 -9.05 -9.61 8.81
CA ALA A 361 -9.60 -9.65 7.45
C ALA A 361 -10.95 -8.91 7.32
N ASN A 362 -11.77 -8.93 8.37
CA ASN A 362 -13.05 -8.20 8.44
C ASN A 362 -12.90 -6.66 8.34
N LEU A 363 -11.71 -6.11 8.64
CA LEU A 363 -11.43 -4.68 8.50
C LEU A 363 -11.00 -4.30 7.07
N ILE A 364 -10.54 -5.27 6.27
CA ILE A 364 -9.88 -5.02 4.99
C ILE A 364 -10.74 -5.53 3.83
N LEU A 365 -11.05 -6.82 3.79
CA LEU A 365 -11.66 -7.44 2.60
C LEU A 365 -13.05 -6.86 2.26
N PRO A 366 -13.95 -6.56 3.22
CA PRO A 366 -15.21 -5.89 2.89
C PRO A 366 -15.03 -4.48 2.30
N SER A 367 -13.92 -3.80 2.58
CA SER A 367 -13.63 -2.49 1.98
C SER A 367 -12.96 -2.60 0.60
N LEU A 368 -12.38 -3.77 0.28
CA LEU A 368 -11.82 -4.10 -1.03
C LEU A 368 -12.91 -4.44 -2.05
N VAL A 369 -14.02 -5.07 -1.64
CA VAL A 369 -15.15 -5.45 -2.52
C VAL A 369 -15.60 -4.29 -3.41
N THR A 370 -15.80 -3.09 -2.86
CA THR A 370 -16.22 -1.93 -3.64
C THR A 370 -15.22 -1.57 -4.75
N THR A 371 -13.93 -1.71 -4.47
CA THR A 371 -12.89 -1.41 -5.44
C THR A 371 -12.80 -2.48 -6.52
N LEU A 372 -12.97 -3.76 -6.17
CA LEU A 372 -13.04 -4.84 -7.14
C LEU A 372 -14.23 -4.67 -8.10
N LEU A 373 -15.42 -4.36 -7.56
CA LEU A 373 -16.63 -4.11 -8.35
C LEU A 373 -16.54 -2.89 -9.27
N ASN A 374 -15.85 -1.84 -8.83
CA ASN A 374 -15.61 -0.70 -9.71
C ASN A 374 -14.61 -1.06 -10.82
N SER A 375 -13.58 -1.85 -10.50
CA SER A 375 -12.55 -2.22 -11.47
C SER A 375 -13.06 -3.14 -12.57
N SER A 376 -14.07 -4.00 -12.29
CA SER A 376 -14.67 -4.87 -13.30
C SER A 376 -15.50 -4.14 -14.36
N LYS A 377 -15.75 -2.83 -14.18
CA LYS A 377 -16.61 -2.00 -15.04
C LYS A 377 -15.88 -0.81 -15.67
N ASP A 378 -14.56 -0.75 -15.56
CA ASP A 378 -13.79 0.42 -16.03
C ASP A 378 -13.60 0.41 -17.56
N GLU A 379 -14.47 1.13 -18.25
CA GLU A 379 -14.43 1.36 -19.71
C GLU A 379 -13.17 2.14 -20.17
N ASN A 380 -12.36 2.71 -19.26
CA ASN A 380 -11.11 3.37 -19.66
C ASN A 380 -10.02 2.38 -20.13
N THR A 381 -10.31 1.07 -20.12
CA THR A 381 -9.42 0.00 -20.57
C THR A 381 -9.88 -0.71 -21.85
N LEU A 382 -10.79 -0.12 -22.63
CA LEU A 382 -11.26 -0.62 -23.95
C LEU A 382 -10.12 -0.97 -24.93
N TYR A 383 -8.91 -0.46 -24.72
CA TYR A 383 -7.75 -0.83 -25.51
C TYR A 383 -7.32 -2.31 -25.36
N LEU A 384 -7.87 -3.04 -24.40
CA LEU A 384 -7.64 -4.47 -24.20
C LEU A 384 -8.76 -5.34 -24.80
N ASP A 385 -9.76 -4.74 -25.46
CA ASP A 385 -10.86 -5.48 -26.08
C ASP A 385 -10.36 -6.51 -27.12
N GLU A 386 -9.29 -6.19 -27.84
CA GLU A 386 -8.67 -7.12 -28.78
C GLU A 386 -8.09 -8.35 -28.08
N THR A 387 -7.44 -8.15 -26.92
CA THR A 387 -6.94 -9.25 -26.09
C THR A 387 -8.07 -10.12 -25.56
N THR A 388 -9.14 -9.50 -25.04
CA THR A 388 -10.31 -10.23 -24.54
C THR A 388 -10.92 -11.08 -25.65
N LYS A 389 -11.08 -10.53 -26.86
CA LYS A 389 -11.58 -11.28 -28.03
C LYS A 389 -10.66 -12.42 -28.43
N LEU A 390 -9.35 -12.20 -28.45
CA LEU A 390 -8.37 -13.25 -28.75
C LEU A 390 -8.45 -14.37 -27.69
N PHE A 391 -8.53 -14.01 -26.42
CA PHE A 391 -8.65 -14.98 -25.33
C PHE A 391 -9.95 -15.79 -25.40
N GLU A 392 -11.09 -15.12 -25.63
CA GLU A 392 -12.41 -15.76 -25.77
C GLU A 392 -12.48 -16.67 -27.00
N SER A 393 -11.81 -16.30 -28.10
CA SER A 393 -11.81 -17.09 -29.35
C SER A 393 -10.83 -18.25 -29.36
N ALA A 394 -9.82 -18.26 -28.49
CA ALA A 394 -8.76 -19.26 -28.49
C ALA A 394 -9.14 -20.59 -27.81
N GLU A 395 -10.34 -20.72 -27.21
CA GLU A 395 -10.84 -21.94 -26.54
C GLU A 395 -9.78 -22.62 -25.64
N LEU A 396 -9.08 -21.82 -24.82
CA LEU A 396 -7.91 -22.27 -24.07
C LEU A 396 -8.24 -23.32 -23.00
N ASN A 397 -7.49 -24.43 -23.00
CA ASN A 397 -7.49 -25.39 -21.91
C ASN A 397 -6.53 -24.95 -20.79
N LEU A 398 -7.02 -24.07 -19.91
CA LEU A 398 -6.21 -23.50 -18.82
C LEU A 398 -5.70 -24.56 -17.84
N ASP A 399 -6.45 -25.64 -17.62
CA ASP A 399 -6.03 -26.74 -16.74
C ASP A 399 -4.82 -27.48 -17.31
N GLU A 400 -4.81 -27.78 -18.61
CA GLU A 400 -3.68 -28.44 -19.27
C GLU A 400 -2.43 -27.55 -19.28
N ILE A 401 -2.60 -26.26 -19.57
CA ILE A 401 -1.49 -25.30 -19.52
C ILE A 401 -0.94 -25.22 -18.08
N TRP A 402 -1.80 -25.20 -17.08
CA TRP A 402 -1.40 -25.11 -15.68
C TRP A 402 -0.70 -26.37 -15.19
N GLN A 403 -1.18 -27.56 -15.55
CA GLN A 403 -0.52 -28.84 -15.21
C GLN A 403 0.94 -28.89 -15.70
N LYS A 404 1.25 -28.30 -16.86
CA LYS A 404 2.63 -28.19 -17.35
C LYS A 404 3.53 -27.34 -16.44
N GLN A 405 2.96 -26.42 -15.67
CA GLN A 405 3.69 -25.58 -14.71
C GLN A 405 4.04 -26.33 -13.41
N GLU A 406 3.35 -27.43 -13.14
CA GLU A 406 3.59 -28.28 -11.97
C GLU A 406 4.66 -29.35 -12.22
N ALA A 407 5.20 -29.44 -13.45
CA ALA A 407 6.24 -30.38 -13.81
C ALA A 407 7.55 -30.10 -13.04
N GLU A 408 8.20 -31.16 -12.54
CA GLU A 408 9.47 -31.05 -11.80
C GLU A 408 10.62 -30.55 -12.70
N GLU A 409 10.65 -31.01 -13.96
CA GLU A 409 11.64 -30.56 -14.95
C GLU A 409 11.11 -29.36 -15.72
N LYS A 410 11.79 -28.22 -15.57
CA LYS A 410 11.48 -26.99 -16.29
C LYS A 410 12.25 -26.98 -17.61
N PRO A 411 11.59 -26.79 -18.77
CA PRO A 411 12.31 -26.71 -20.04
C PRO A 411 13.25 -25.50 -20.04
N PHE A 412 14.40 -25.67 -20.69
CA PHE A 412 15.33 -24.59 -20.91
C PHE A 412 14.69 -23.55 -21.83
N PHE A 413 14.64 -22.30 -21.38
CA PHE A 413 14.19 -21.16 -22.18
C PHE A 413 15.43 -20.48 -22.77
N SER A 414 15.43 -20.26 -24.08
CA SER A 414 16.53 -19.60 -24.80
C SER A 414 16.04 -18.53 -25.78
N GLU A 415 14.73 -18.30 -25.76
CA GLU A 415 14.02 -17.40 -26.66
C GLU A 415 13.64 -16.09 -25.92
N GLU A 416 14.27 -15.80 -24.77
CA GLU A 416 13.99 -14.63 -23.93
C GLU A 416 13.99 -13.33 -24.74
N ASP A 417 15.09 -13.08 -25.45
CA ASP A 417 15.28 -11.85 -26.23
C ASP A 417 14.26 -11.75 -27.38
N ASN A 418 13.92 -12.88 -28.01
CA ASN A 418 12.90 -12.92 -29.06
C ASN A 418 11.51 -12.61 -28.49
N TYR A 419 11.17 -13.18 -27.34
CA TYR A 419 9.89 -12.93 -26.68
C TYR A 419 9.78 -11.47 -26.21
N ILE A 420 10.83 -10.92 -25.60
CA ILE A 420 10.90 -9.49 -25.23
C ILE A 420 10.70 -8.62 -26.46
N GLN A 421 11.36 -8.93 -27.58
CA GLN A 421 11.20 -8.17 -28.82
C GLN A 421 9.76 -8.24 -29.36
N ILE A 422 9.09 -9.39 -29.26
CA ILE A 422 7.68 -9.53 -29.64
C ILE A 422 6.77 -8.71 -28.72
N LEU A 423 7.00 -8.75 -27.41
CA LEU A 423 6.28 -7.89 -26.44
C LEU A 423 6.46 -6.40 -26.78
N LEU A 424 7.67 -6.01 -27.19
CA LEU A 424 8.03 -4.63 -27.47
C LEU A 424 7.54 -4.11 -28.83
N GLU A 425 7.59 -4.92 -29.88
CA GLU A 425 7.35 -4.43 -31.26
C GLU A 425 6.19 -5.12 -31.98
N GLY A 426 5.85 -6.35 -31.59
CA GLY A 426 4.80 -7.17 -32.24
C GLY A 426 3.43 -6.52 -32.22
N ASN A 427 2.49 -7.03 -33.03
CA ASN A 427 1.08 -6.64 -32.92
C ASN A 427 0.38 -7.46 -31.81
N SER A 428 -0.86 -7.09 -31.44
CA SER A 428 -1.61 -7.75 -30.37
C SER A 428 -1.75 -9.27 -30.60
N LYS A 429 -1.96 -9.69 -31.85
CA LYS A 429 -2.08 -11.11 -32.21
C LYS A 429 -0.75 -11.84 -32.05
N ASP A 430 0.36 -11.26 -32.54
CA ASP A 430 1.70 -11.87 -32.40
C ASP A 430 2.04 -12.10 -30.92
N VAL A 431 1.76 -11.11 -30.06
CA VAL A 431 2.00 -11.19 -28.61
C VAL A 431 1.16 -12.27 -27.96
N PHE A 432 -0.11 -12.38 -28.35
CA PHE A 432 -1.01 -13.40 -27.82
C PHE A 432 -0.56 -14.80 -28.24
N GLU A 433 -0.37 -15.04 -29.54
CA GLU A 433 0.02 -16.34 -30.10
C GLU A 433 1.36 -16.81 -29.55
N GLU A 434 2.34 -15.91 -29.41
CA GLU A 434 3.64 -16.26 -28.85
C GLU A 434 3.56 -16.57 -27.35
N THR A 435 2.81 -15.77 -26.58
CA THR A 435 2.60 -16.06 -25.15
C THR A 435 1.94 -17.42 -24.95
N LEU A 436 0.94 -17.74 -25.79
CA LEU A 436 0.26 -19.04 -25.78
C LEU A 436 1.21 -20.18 -26.16
N ARG A 437 1.98 -20.04 -27.26
CA ARG A 437 2.94 -21.05 -27.70
C ARG A 437 3.95 -21.38 -26.61
N LEU A 438 4.50 -20.38 -25.94
CA LEU A 438 5.48 -20.57 -24.86
C LEU A 438 4.87 -21.33 -23.68
N LEU A 439 3.66 -20.95 -23.27
CA LEU A 439 2.91 -21.65 -22.22
C LEU A 439 2.58 -23.11 -22.59
N GLU A 440 2.13 -23.35 -23.83
CA GLU A 440 1.81 -24.70 -24.33
C GLU A 440 3.05 -25.60 -24.44
N ASN A 441 4.22 -25.01 -24.71
CA ASN A 441 5.50 -25.71 -24.69
C ASN A 441 6.06 -25.92 -23.28
N GLY A 442 5.34 -25.49 -22.24
CA GLY A 442 5.72 -25.68 -20.84
C GLY A 442 6.79 -24.70 -20.34
N VAL A 443 7.04 -23.58 -21.06
CA VAL A 443 7.91 -22.52 -20.53
C VAL A 443 7.34 -22.05 -19.20
N HIS A 444 8.21 -22.03 -18.20
CA HIS A 444 7.79 -21.81 -16.83
C HIS A 444 7.27 -20.38 -16.65
N PHE A 445 6.14 -20.26 -15.96
CA PHE A 445 5.39 -19.01 -15.76
C PHE A 445 6.29 -17.89 -15.24
N GLU A 446 7.16 -18.20 -14.28
CA GLU A 446 8.07 -17.22 -13.68
C GLU A 446 9.08 -16.61 -14.67
N LEU A 447 9.56 -17.39 -15.66
CA LEU A 447 10.46 -16.89 -16.71
C LEU A 447 9.74 -15.92 -17.64
N LEU A 448 8.45 -16.17 -17.93
CA LEU A 448 7.63 -15.25 -18.71
C LEU A 448 7.39 -13.94 -17.94
N ILE A 449 7.15 -14.01 -16.61
CA ILE A 449 7.07 -12.81 -15.76
C ILE A 449 8.41 -12.04 -15.78
N ASP A 450 9.56 -12.72 -15.80
CA ASP A 450 10.88 -12.06 -15.90
C ASP A 450 11.00 -11.25 -17.20
N CYS A 451 10.63 -11.83 -18.34
CA CYS A 451 10.57 -11.12 -19.63
C CYS A 451 9.61 -9.92 -19.58
N HIS A 452 8.46 -10.08 -18.93
CA HIS A 452 7.48 -8.99 -18.77
C HIS A 452 8.05 -7.85 -17.94
N SER A 453 8.77 -8.16 -16.86
CA SER A 453 9.42 -7.17 -15.99
C SER A 453 10.47 -6.35 -16.74
N LEU A 454 11.34 -7.00 -17.52
CA LEU A 454 12.33 -6.33 -18.35
C LEU A 454 11.67 -5.47 -19.44
N SER A 455 10.65 -6.00 -20.11
CA SER A 455 9.91 -5.28 -21.15
C SER A 455 9.18 -4.05 -20.60
N ALA A 456 8.56 -4.17 -19.42
CA ALA A 456 7.89 -3.04 -18.76
C ALA A 456 8.88 -1.97 -18.28
N ALA A 457 10.06 -2.36 -17.82
CA ALA A 457 11.15 -1.42 -17.51
C ALA A 457 11.59 -0.68 -18.77
N GLU A 458 11.77 -1.40 -19.87
CA GLU A 458 12.14 -0.83 -21.17
C GLU A 458 11.08 0.14 -21.69
N ARG A 459 9.78 -0.17 -21.59
CA ARG A 459 8.71 0.79 -21.91
C ARG A 459 8.83 2.09 -21.14
N MET A 460 9.17 2.02 -19.86
CA MET A 460 9.34 3.23 -19.04
C MET A 460 10.54 4.05 -19.53
N ILE A 461 11.64 3.39 -19.89
CA ILE A 461 12.84 4.01 -20.46
C ILE A 461 12.57 4.61 -21.83
N ARG A 462 11.71 3.99 -22.67
CA ARG A 462 11.38 4.48 -24.01
C ARG A 462 10.31 5.57 -24.04
N PHE A 463 9.46 5.65 -23.02
CA PHE A 463 8.32 6.58 -22.94
C PHE A 463 8.66 8.03 -23.34
N ASP A 464 7.93 8.59 -24.30
CA ASP A 464 8.01 9.98 -24.69
C ASP A 464 7.31 10.89 -23.67
N LEU A 465 8.07 11.84 -23.12
CA LEU A 465 7.56 12.79 -22.13
C LEU A 465 6.53 13.76 -22.68
N GLU A 466 6.43 13.92 -24.01
CA GLU A 466 5.35 14.70 -24.62
C GLU A 466 3.96 14.11 -24.32
N ASN A 467 3.87 12.78 -24.18
CA ASN A 467 2.62 12.09 -23.84
C ASN A 467 2.10 12.44 -22.43
N GLU A 468 2.98 12.84 -21.51
CA GLU A 468 2.61 13.20 -20.13
C GLU A 468 1.66 14.41 -20.06
N ASN A 469 1.65 15.26 -21.10
CA ASN A 469 0.84 16.47 -21.17
C ASN A 469 -0.51 16.28 -21.86
N GLN A 470 -0.81 15.09 -22.39
CA GLN A 470 -2.02 14.86 -23.19
C GLN A 470 -3.24 14.50 -22.34
N LEU A 471 -3.33 13.24 -21.89
CA LEU A 471 -4.42 12.71 -21.07
C LEU A 471 -3.84 11.81 -19.97
N PRO A 472 -4.51 11.66 -18.80
CA PRO A 472 -4.07 10.73 -17.77
C PRO A 472 -3.89 9.28 -18.28
N SER A 473 -4.78 8.83 -19.18
CA SER A 473 -4.71 7.53 -19.88
C SER A 473 -3.58 7.43 -20.92
N HIS A 474 -2.83 8.51 -21.13
CA HIS A 474 -1.67 8.59 -22.02
C HIS A 474 -0.39 8.94 -21.25
N SER A 475 -0.48 9.11 -19.93
CA SER A 475 0.67 9.43 -19.09
C SER A 475 1.48 8.18 -18.74
N MET A 476 2.69 8.39 -18.25
CA MET A 476 3.59 7.37 -17.72
C MET A 476 2.94 6.52 -16.62
N LEU A 477 1.82 6.99 -16.06
CA LEU A 477 0.95 6.22 -15.18
C LEU A 477 0.54 4.86 -15.80
N VAL A 478 0.23 4.79 -17.10
CA VAL A 478 -0.16 3.52 -17.73
C VAL A 478 1.01 2.53 -17.72
N VAL A 479 2.20 3.00 -18.10
CA VAL A 479 3.42 2.16 -18.10
C VAL A 479 3.77 1.67 -16.69
N THR A 480 3.61 2.52 -15.68
CA THR A 480 3.86 2.11 -14.28
C THR A 480 2.87 1.05 -13.78
N HIS A 481 1.66 0.95 -14.35
CA HIS A 481 0.72 -0.12 -14.00
C HIS A 481 1.22 -1.49 -14.49
N CYS A 482 2.00 -1.54 -15.58
CA CYS A 482 2.70 -2.77 -16.00
C CYS A 482 3.52 -3.33 -14.86
N LEU A 483 4.43 -2.54 -14.30
CA LEU A 483 5.32 -3.01 -13.22
C LEU A 483 4.55 -3.36 -11.94
N THR A 484 3.56 -2.56 -11.55
CA THR A 484 2.79 -2.88 -10.33
C THR A 484 1.91 -4.13 -10.51
N HIS A 485 1.40 -4.36 -11.72
CA HIS A 485 0.66 -5.56 -12.05
C HIS A 485 1.57 -6.78 -12.07
N ILE A 486 2.73 -6.70 -12.72
CA ILE A 486 3.71 -7.80 -12.79
C ILE A 486 4.18 -8.20 -11.39
N GLN A 487 4.45 -7.24 -10.50
CA GLN A 487 4.76 -7.53 -9.10
C GLN A 487 3.60 -8.24 -8.38
N ALA A 488 2.36 -7.82 -8.65
CA ALA A 488 1.19 -8.50 -8.08
C ALA A 488 1.07 -9.92 -8.63
N LEU A 489 1.19 -10.10 -9.95
CA LEU A 489 1.16 -11.39 -10.65
C LEU A 489 2.19 -12.38 -10.10
N ARG A 490 3.46 -11.95 -9.93
CA ARG A 490 4.51 -12.77 -9.33
C ARG A 490 4.18 -13.15 -7.88
N SER A 491 3.69 -12.20 -7.10
CA SER A 491 3.28 -12.48 -5.71
C SER A 491 2.15 -13.48 -5.66
N THR A 492 1.17 -13.39 -6.57
CA THR A 492 0.07 -14.34 -6.63
C THR A 492 0.57 -15.72 -7.03
N TYR A 493 1.38 -15.82 -8.09
CA TYR A 493 1.94 -17.10 -8.56
C TYR A 493 2.67 -17.88 -7.47
N ARG A 494 3.41 -17.19 -6.59
CA ARG A 494 4.12 -17.81 -5.47
C ARG A 494 3.22 -18.21 -4.29
N THR A 495 1.92 -17.92 -4.33
CA THR A 495 1.00 -18.09 -3.20
C THR A 495 -0.30 -18.83 -3.52
N THR A 496 -0.63 -19.05 -4.81
CA THR A 496 -1.81 -19.83 -5.23
C THR A 496 -1.39 -20.95 -6.18
N SER A 497 -2.21 -21.98 -6.28
CA SER A 497 -2.10 -23.08 -7.24
C SER A 497 -3.18 -23.02 -8.32
N SER A 498 -3.77 -21.85 -8.57
CA SER A 498 -4.89 -21.69 -9.50
C SER A 498 -4.46 -21.32 -10.92
N ASN A 499 -5.06 -21.98 -11.90
CA ASN A 499 -4.90 -21.71 -13.34
C ASN A 499 -5.33 -20.30 -13.76
N ILE A 500 -6.04 -19.57 -12.88
CA ILE A 500 -6.62 -18.26 -13.20
C ILE A 500 -5.56 -17.19 -13.48
N LEU A 501 -4.32 -17.41 -13.03
CA LEU A 501 -3.19 -16.53 -13.29
C LEU A 501 -2.78 -16.51 -14.76
N ILE A 502 -3.07 -17.57 -15.52
CA ILE A 502 -2.78 -17.62 -16.95
C ILE A 502 -3.40 -16.42 -17.66
N ARG A 503 -4.65 -16.07 -17.33
CA ARG A 503 -5.34 -14.87 -17.85
C ARG A 503 -4.53 -13.60 -17.59
N GLN A 504 -4.06 -13.43 -16.36
CA GLN A 504 -3.34 -12.23 -15.95
C GLN A 504 -1.97 -12.10 -16.65
N LEU A 505 -1.35 -13.21 -17.07
CA LEU A 505 -0.14 -13.18 -17.90
C LEU A 505 -0.41 -12.65 -19.32
N PHE A 506 -1.51 -13.03 -19.95
CA PHE A 506 -1.90 -12.44 -21.24
C PHE A 506 -2.19 -10.95 -21.10
N TYR A 507 -2.85 -10.56 -20.00
CA TYR A 507 -3.10 -9.15 -19.69
C TYR A 507 -1.80 -8.34 -19.58
N SER A 508 -0.81 -8.81 -18.83
CA SER A 508 0.47 -8.12 -18.68
C SER A 508 1.19 -7.98 -20.02
N ALA A 509 1.25 -9.05 -20.81
CA ALA A 509 1.88 -9.05 -22.14
C ALA A 509 1.26 -7.98 -23.06
N GLN A 510 -0.07 -7.89 -23.07
CA GLN A 510 -0.82 -6.99 -23.93
C GLN A 510 -0.76 -5.54 -23.45
N MET A 511 -0.78 -5.32 -22.14
CA MET A 511 -0.56 -3.99 -21.59
C MET A 511 0.83 -3.45 -21.91
N ILE A 512 1.87 -4.29 -21.86
CA ILE A 512 3.23 -3.95 -22.31
C ILE A 512 3.23 -3.59 -23.80
N ASN A 513 2.57 -4.39 -24.64
CA ASN A 513 2.52 -4.15 -26.08
C ASN A 513 1.79 -2.85 -26.41
N TYR A 514 0.62 -2.63 -25.81
CA TYR A 514 -0.17 -1.42 -25.97
C TYR A 514 0.62 -0.15 -25.65
N CYS A 515 1.54 -0.20 -24.67
CA CYS A 515 2.38 0.94 -24.31
C CYS A 515 3.34 1.40 -25.42
N LYS A 516 3.57 0.61 -26.49
CA LYS A 516 4.48 0.99 -27.60
C LYS A 516 4.15 2.31 -28.27
N LYS A 517 2.86 2.67 -28.31
CA LYS A 517 2.40 3.94 -28.89
C LYS A 517 2.85 5.17 -28.11
N PHE A 518 3.35 4.97 -26.89
CA PHE A 518 3.87 6.04 -26.05
C PHE A 518 5.40 6.16 -26.13
N ASP A 519 6.08 5.32 -26.91
CA ASP A 519 7.53 5.34 -27.03
C ASP A 519 7.99 6.54 -27.88
N LEU A 520 9.10 7.17 -27.48
CA LEU A 520 9.81 8.13 -28.32
C LEU A 520 10.64 7.35 -29.35
N GLU A 521 10.48 7.61 -30.64
CA GLU A 521 11.19 6.90 -31.73
C GLU A 521 12.72 6.94 -31.55
N GLU A 522 13.27 8.06 -31.09
CA GLU A 522 14.71 8.23 -30.81
C GLU A 522 15.23 7.31 -29.69
N ASN A 523 14.34 6.86 -28.80
CA ASN A 523 14.70 6.00 -27.67
C ASN A 523 14.74 4.50 -28.03
N LYS A 524 14.33 4.12 -29.25
CA LYS A 524 14.23 2.71 -29.65
C LYS A 524 15.57 2.03 -29.95
N SER A 525 16.67 2.77 -30.20
CA SER A 525 17.90 2.16 -30.73
C SER A 525 19.15 2.14 -29.86
N ASP A 526 19.33 2.93 -28.79
CA ASP A 526 20.71 3.13 -28.27
C ASP A 526 20.92 3.31 -26.74
N TYR A 527 19.99 2.92 -25.86
CA TYR A 527 20.25 3.02 -24.40
C TYR A 527 21.25 1.98 -23.85
N TYR A 528 21.52 0.90 -24.57
CA TYR A 528 22.36 -0.21 -24.07
C TYR A 528 23.86 -0.05 -24.37
N LYS A 529 24.28 1.06 -24.99
CA LYS A 529 25.68 1.27 -25.44
C LYS A 529 26.42 2.32 -24.62
N TYR A 530 26.27 2.30 -23.30
CA TYR A 530 27.08 3.18 -22.44
C TYR A 530 28.47 2.56 -22.24
N ASP A 531 29.49 3.14 -22.89
CA ASP A 531 30.88 2.82 -22.62
C ASP A 531 31.22 3.06 -21.14
N VAL A 532 31.93 2.11 -20.52
CA VAL A 532 32.41 2.22 -19.13
C VAL A 532 33.59 3.20 -19.10
N ILE A 533 33.28 4.49 -18.97
CA ILE A 533 34.32 5.54 -19.02
C ILE A 533 35.08 5.67 -17.67
N ARG A 534 34.46 5.30 -16.53
CA ARG A 534 35.09 5.37 -15.19
C ARG A 534 34.26 4.64 -14.13
N ARG A 535 34.93 3.88 -13.23
CA ARG A 535 34.31 3.28 -12.04
C ARG A 535 33.95 4.35 -10.99
N ILE A 536 32.76 4.25 -10.39
CA ILE A 536 32.21 5.26 -9.46
C ILE A 536 31.59 4.54 -8.26
N SER A 537 31.85 5.01 -7.03
CA SER A 537 31.27 4.43 -5.82
C SER A 537 29.76 4.74 -5.65
N SER A 538 29.02 3.91 -4.90
CA SER A 538 27.61 4.19 -4.58
C SER A 538 27.40 5.52 -3.86
N SER A 539 28.37 5.97 -3.05
CA SER A 539 28.35 7.28 -2.39
C SER A 539 28.47 8.43 -3.37
N GLU A 540 29.36 8.30 -4.36
CA GLU A 540 29.52 9.30 -5.40
C GLU A 540 28.27 9.37 -6.29
N LEU A 541 27.65 8.22 -6.62
CA LEU A 541 26.35 8.18 -7.32
C LEU A 541 25.27 8.97 -6.58
N CYS A 542 25.10 8.72 -5.28
CA CYS A 542 24.10 9.42 -4.47
C CYS A 542 24.30 10.96 -4.48
N ASN A 543 25.55 11.42 -4.58
CA ASN A 543 25.85 12.86 -4.71
C ASN A 543 25.52 13.38 -6.11
N TYR A 544 25.85 12.61 -7.16
CA TYR A 544 25.48 12.96 -8.53
C TYR A 544 23.97 13.02 -8.73
N LEU A 545 23.21 12.12 -8.10
CA LEU A 545 21.75 12.08 -8.23
C LEU A 545 21.08 13.36 -7.73
N ASP A 546 21.52 13.97 -6.62
CA ASP A 546 20.97 15.27 -6.19
C ASP A 546 21.18 16.33 -7.28
N ARG A 547 22.42 16.44 -7.76
CA ARG A 547 22.79 17.43 -8.76
C ARG A 547 22.03 17.21 -10.07
N PHE A 548 22.01 15.99 -10.59
CA PHE A 548 21.28 15.68 -11.83
C PHE A 548 19.78 15.85 -11.66
N TYR A 549 19.25 15.57 -10.46
CA TYR A 549 17.85 15.78 -10.15
C TYR A 549 17.52 17.27 -10.19
N GLU A 550 18.33 18.13 -9.57
CA GLU A 550 18.19 19.60 -9.64
C GLU A 550 18.36 20.15 -11.07
N GLU A 551 19.33 19.61 -11.83
CA GLU A 551 19.61 20.00 -13.22
C GLU A 551 18.64 19.35 -14.23
N LYS A 552 17.72 18.48 -13.81
CA LYS A 552 16.79 17.70 -14.67
C LYS A 552 17.47 16.82 -15.72
N ARG A 553 18.66 16.31 -15.43
CA ARG A 553 19.47 15.49 -16.33
C ARG A 553 19.23 14.00 -16.13
N TYR A 554 18.00 13.56 -16.41
CA TYR A 554 17.59 12.17 -16.19
C TYR A 554 18.37 11.16 -17.07
N VAL A 555 18.72 11.54 -18.31
CA VAL A 555 19.55 10.69 -19.18
C VAL A 555 20.88 10.38 -18.51
N HIS A 556 21.66 11.41 -18.15
CA HIS A 556 22.94 11.28 -17.45
C HIS A 556 22.83 10.50 -16.12
N ALA A 557 21.73 10.67 -15.39
CA ALA A 557 21.46 9.90 -14.18
C ALA A 557 21.28 8.40 -14.50
N MET A 558 20.53 8.06 -15.55
CA MET A 558 20.38 6.68 -16.01
C MET A 558 21.69 6.08 -16.49
N GLU A 559 22.52 6.80 -17.26
CA GLU A 559 23.83 6.26 -17.72
C GLU A 559 24.70 5.85 -16.52
N LYS A 560 24.70 6.68 -15.47
CA LYS A 560 25.47 6.41 -14.24
C LYS A 560 24.90 5.25 -13.44
N VAL A 561 23.58 5.11 -13.40
CA VAL A 561 22.89 3.97 -12.77
C VAL A 561 23.20 2.68 -13.51
N TYR A 562 23.12 2.69 -14.84
CA TYR A 562 23.42 1.52 -15.66
C TYR A 562 24.88 1.07 -15.50
N GLN A 563 25.83 2.02 -15.55
CA GLN A 563 27.26 1.74 -15.30
C GLN A 563 27.51 1.08 -13.94
N ILE A 564 26.79 1.49 -12.90
CA ILE A 564 26.89 0.92 -11.56
C ILE A 564 26.25 -0.46 -11.47
N GLY A 565 25.20 -0.69 -12.25
CA GLY A 565 24.60 -1.99 -12.36
C GLY A 565 25.60 -3.05 -12.81
N LEU A 566 26.38 -2.74 -13.85
CA LEU A 566 27.47 -3.60 -14.32
C LEU A 566 28.53 -3.90 -13.23
N GLU A 567 28.63 -3.06 -12.20
CA GLU A 567 29.54 -3.26 -11.06
C GLU A 567 28.91 -4.03 -9.88
N ASN A 568 27.66 -4.53 -10.01
CA ASN A 568 26.93 -5.31 -9.00
C ASN A 568 26.86 -4.63 -7.61
N LEU A 569 26.66 -3.31 -7.57
CA LEU A 569 26.58 -2.59 -6.30
C LEU A 569 25.24 -2.81 -5.57
N ASN A 570 25.28 -2.75 -4.24
CA ASN A 570 24.08 -2.81 -3.40
C ASN A 570 23.11 -1.66 -3.76
N PRO A 571 21.84 -1.95 -4.10
CA PRO A 571 20.89 -0.93 -4.55
C PRO A 571 20.21 -0.17 -3.40
N ASN A 572 20.32 -0.63 -2.15
CA ASN A 572 19.65 0.00 -0.99
C ASN A 572 20.01 1.48 -0.78
N PRO A 573 21.28 1.92 -0.90
CA PRO A 573 21.62 3.34 -0.86
C PRO A 573 20.91 4.15 -1.95
N PHE A 574 20.75 3.58 -3.15
CA PHE A 574 20.02 4.21 -4.25
C PHE A 574 18.52 4.34 -3.91
N PHE A 575 17.86 3.27 -3.44
CA PHE A 575 16.45 3.35 -3.06
C PHE A 575 16.20 4.35 -1.93
N ARG A 576 17.09 4.41 -0.93
CA ARG A 576 17.06 5.45 0.12
C ARG A 576 17.15 6.84 -0.49
N LYS A 577 18.03 7.02 -1.48
CA LYS A 577 18.18 8.30 -2.17
C LYS A 577 16.92 8.68 -2.92
N ILE A 578 16.35 7.75 -3.68
CA ILE A 578 15.10 7.95 -4.42
C ILE A 578 13.96 8.36 -3.48
N VAL A 579 13.77 7.68 -2.36
CA VAL A 579 12.73 8.02 -1.37
C VAL A 579 12.91 9.43 -0.83
N SER A 580 14.15 9.86 -0.56
CA SER A 580 14.43 11.24 -0.15
C SER A 580 14.02 12.26 -1.23
N LEU A 581 14.25 11.95 -2.51
CA LEU A 581 13.84 12.81 -3.63
C LEU A 581 12.32 12.86 -3.79
N ILE A 582 11.62 11.73 -3.58
CA ILE A 582 10.14 11.65 -3.56
C ILE A 582 9.59 12.58 -2.46
N GLY A 583 10.10 12.45 -1.23
CA GLY A 583 9.65 13.25 -0.09
C GLY A 583 9.89 14.76 -0.27
N LYS A 584 10.89 15.15 -1.07
CA LYS A 584 11.17 16.57 -1.39
C LYS A 584 10.20 17.16 -2.42
N ASN A 585 9.67 16.38 -3.36
CA ASN A 585 9.07 16.93 -4.59
C ASN A 585 7.76 16.28 -5.07
N SER A 586 7.32 15.13 -4.53
CA SER A 586 6.13 14.44 -5.01
C SER A 586 5.23 13.96 -3.87
N GLY A 587 4.07 14.59 -3.74
CA GLY A 587 2.91 14.05 -3.02
C GLY A 587 2.06 13.14 -3.92
N ASN A 588 2.69 12.30 -4.75
CA ASN A 588 1.96 11.33 -5.58
C ASN A 588 2.11 9.92 -4.96
N PRO A 589 1.05 9.40 -4.31
CA PRO A 589 1.01 8.06 -3.71
C PRO A 589 1.47 6.95 -4.67
N HIS A 590 1.19 7.10 -5.97
CA HIS A 590 1.54 6.11 -6.99
C HIS A 590 3.05 5.82 -7.06
N THR A 591 3.86 6.83 -6.78
CA THR A 591 5.32 6.74 -6.80
C THR A 591 5.85 5.68 -5.84
N LEU A 592 5.22 5.52 -4.67
CA LEU A 592 5.59 4.51 -3.68
C LEU A 592 5.34 3.09 -4.19
N LYS A 593 4.18 2.87 -4.81
CA LYS A 593 3.82 1.55 -5.36
C LYS A 593 4.75 1.16 -6.49
N THR A 594 5.02 2.08 -7.43
CA THR A 594 5.97 1.84 -8.53
C THR A 594 7.37 1.58 -8.00
N THR A 595 7.83 2.36 -7.01
CA THR A 595 9.15 2.14 -6.38
C THR A 595 9.24 0.76 -5.73
N LEU A 596 8.21 0.34 -4.99
CA LEU A 596 8.16 -1.01 -4.42
C LEU A 596 8.16 -2.07 -5.51
N ALA A 597 7.33 -1.93 -6.54
CA ALA A 597 7.21 -2.91 -7.62
C ALA A 597 8.56 -3.12 -8.32
N ILE A 598 9.22 -2.03 -8.71
CA ILE A 598 10.55 -2.07 -9.33
C ILE A 598 11.57 -2.70 -8.38
N PHE A 599 11.55 -2.35 -7.09
CA PHE A 599 12.48 -2.92 -6.13
C PHE A 599 12.27 -4.43 -5.96
N SER A 600 11.03 -4.88 -5.84
CA SER A 600 10.68 -6.30 -5.73
C SER A 600 11.11 -7.08 -6.97
N GLU A 601 10.83 -6.56 -8.17
CA GLU A 601 11.23 -7.23 -9.42
C GLU A 601 12.75 -7.21 -9.57
N TYR A 602 13.44 -6.13 -9.21
CA TYR A 602 14.90 -6.08 -9.27
C TYR A 602 15.56 -7.16 -8.39
N LEU A 603 14.98 -7.41 -7.21
CA LEU A 603 15.43 -8.48 -6.32
C LEU A 603 15.06 -9.87 -6.85
N ALA A 604 13.91 -10.01 -7.50
CA ALA A 604 13.50 -11.29 -8.09
C ALA A 604 14.37 -11.71 -9.28
N LEU A 605 14.88 -10.74 -10.05
CA LEU A 605 15.72 -10.97 -11.23
C LEU A 605 17.22 -11.01 -10.89
N GLU A 606 17.64 -11.55 -9.73
CA GLU A 606 19.04 -11.48 -9.27
C GLU A 606 20.06 -12.11 -10.22
N ASP A 607 19.67 -13.16 -10.94
CA ASP A 607 20.51 -13.87 -11.90
C ASP A 607 20.49 -13.28 -13.32
N TYR A 608 19.68 -12.23 -13.57
CA TYR A 608 19.57 -11.59 -14.88
C TYR A 608 20.49 -10.37 -14.98
N GLU A 609 21.43 -10.39 -15.93
CA GLU A 609 22.37 -9.28 -16.17
C GLU A 609 21.65 -7.94 -16.45
N ASN A 610 20.50 -8.00 -17.12
CA ASN A 610 19.73 -6.82 -17.53
C ASN A 610 18.79 -6.27 -16.44
N ARG A 611 18.79 -6.83 -15.21
CA ARG A 611 17.91 -6.37 -14.12
C ARG A 611 18.08 -4.88 -13.78
N TYR A 612 19.20 -4.26 -14.12
CA TYR A 612 19.48 -2.85 -13.91
C TYR A 612 18.62 -1.89 -14.73
N LEU A 613 17.95 -2.39 -15.77
CA LEU A 613 16.93 -1.63 -16.50
C LEU A 613 15.81 -1.17 -15.58
N LEU A 614 15.44 -1.97 -14.57
CA LEU A 614 14.44 -1.61 -13.57
C LEU A 614 14.86 -0.36 -12.79
N ILE A 615 16.15 -0.24 -12.44
CA ILE A 615 16.67 0.95 -11.75
C ILE A 615 16.72 2.16 -12.69
N CYS A 616 17.07 1.96 -13.97
CA CYS A 616 17.04 3.02 -14.98
C CYS A 616 15.61 3.55 -15.19
N ALA A 617 14.64 2.65 -15.32
CA ALA A 617 13.22 2.96 -15.41
C ALA A 617 12.74 3.82 -14.22
N LEU A 618 13.07 3.40 -12.99
CA LEU A 618 12.74 4.18 -11.79
C LEU A 618 13.41 5.55 -11.79
N THR A 619 14.68 5.63 -12.19
CA THR A 619 15.41 6.90 -12.27
C THR A 619 14.70 7.88 -13.21
N LYS A 620 14.33 7.43 -14.41
CA LYS A 620 13.57 8.25 -15.35
C LYS A 620 12.25 8.72 -14.74
N PHE A 621 11.46 7.78 -14.23
CA PHE A 621 10.15 8.06 -13.64
C PHE A 621 10.19 9.10 -12.51
N ILE A 622 11.19 9.02 -11.63
CA ILE A 622 11.34 9.96 -10.51
C ILE A 622 11.76 11.35 -10.98
N PHE A 623 12.69 11.42 -11.93
CA PHE A 623 13.19 12.70 -12.44
C PHE A 623 12.16 13.43 -13.29
N THR A 624 11.31 12.71 -14.01
CA THR A 624 10.31 13.29 -14.91
C THR A 624 9.05 13.73 -14.15
N ASN A 625 8.71 13.06 -13.05
CA ASN A 625 7.59 13.46 -12.18
C ASN A 625 7.83 14.75 -11.37
N GLN A 626 9.03 15.32 -11.40
CA GLN A 626 9.35 16.58 -10.72
C GLN A 626 8.43 17.76 -11.07
N ASN A 627 7.85 17.76 -12.29
CA ASN A 627 7.08 18.89 -12.81
C ASN A 627 5.59 18.91 -12.41
N LYS A 628 5.05 17.87 -11.74
CA LYS A 628 3.62 17.82 -11.35
C LYS A 628 3.23 18.80 -10.22
N ARG A 629 4.15 19.66 -9.78
CA ARG A 629 3.89 20.84 -8.94
C ARG A 629 3.80 22.17 -9.70
N LYS A 630 3.83 22.20 -11.03
CA LYS A 630 3.53 23.44 -11.76
C LYS A 630 2.01 23.75 -11.70
N ILE A 631 1.68 24.63 -10.75
CA ILE A 631 0.74 25.75 -10.91
C ILE A 631 -0.74 25.35 -11.06
N PHE A 632 -1.42 25.16 -9.92
CA PHE A 632 -2.82 25.61 -9.78
C PHE A 632 -2.74 27.01 -9.15
N THR A 633 -2.40 28.04 -9.93
CA THR A 633 -2.37 29.43 -9.43
C THR A 633 -3.73 30.11 -9.48
N SER A 634 -4.74 29.44 -10.03
CA SER A 634 -6.10 29.97 -10.12
C SER A 634 -7.16 28.96 -9.65
N ALA A 635 -8.24 29.47 -9.09
CA ALA A 635 -9.41 28.68 -8.70
C ALA A 635 -10.09 27.97 -9.90
N GLN A 636 -9.84 28.44 -11.14
CA GLN A 636 -10.38 27.84 -12.36
C GLN A 636 -9.68 26.52 -12.71
N ASP A 637 -8.37 26.42 -12.49
CA ASP A 637 -7.60 25.21 -12.77
C ASP A 637 -8.00 24.08 -11.79
N VAL A 638 -8.29 24.43 -10.52
CA VAL A 638 -8.81 23.50 -9.50
C VAL A 638 -10.21 22.99 -9.87
N SER A 639 -11.08 23.84 -10.42
CA SER A 639 -12.41 23.45 -10.88
C SER A 639 -12.37 22.48 -12.07
N LYS A 640 -11.40 22.66 -12.99
CA LYS A 640 -11.21 21.78 -14.15
C LYS A 640 -10.68 20.40 -13.73
N TYR A 641 -9.78 20.35 -12.75
CA TYR A 641 -9.28 19.09 -12.18
C TYR A 641 -10.33 18.37 -11.32
N LEU A 642 -11.15 19.10 -10.55
CA LEU A 642 -12.25 18.51 -9.77
C LEU A 642 -13.35 17.92 -10.67
N LYS A 643 -13.63 18.54 -11.83
CA LYS A 643 -14.56 17.98 -12.83
C LYS A 643 -14.04 16.70 -13.49
N LEU A 644 -12.73 16.56 -13.67
CA LEU A 644 -12.10 15.32 -14.17
C LEU A 644 -12.09 14.20 -13.12
N ARG A 645 -12.19 14.53 -11.84
CA ARG A 645 -12.17 13.55 -10.73
C ARG A 645 -13.56 13.00 -10.38
N THR A 646 -14.63 13.69 -10.78
CA THR A 646 -16.01 13.22 -10.61
C THR A 646 -16.46 12.22 -11.68
N THR A 647 -15.56 11.85 -12.60
CA THR A 647 -15.79 10.83 -13.64
C THR A 647 -14.92 9.58 -13.42
N TYR A 648 -14.30 9.44 -12.24
CA TYR A 648 -13.55 8.25 -11.79
C TYR A 648 -14.24 7.58 -10.61
#